data_AF-A0A0R2VEX5-F1
#
_entry.id   AF-A0A0R2VEX5-F1
#
_cell.length_a   1.000
_cell.length_b   1.000
_cell.length_c   1.000
_cell.angle_alpha   90.00
_cell.angle_beta   90.00
_cell.angle_gamma   90.00
#
_symmetry.space_group_name_H-M   'P 1'
#
loop_
_entity.id
_entity.type
_entity.pdbx_description
1 polymer ?
#
loop_
_entity_poly.entity_id
_entity_poly.type
_entity_poly.pdbx_seq_one_letter_code
_entity_poly.pdbx_strand_id
1 'polypeptide(L)'
;MDWDEIVELADTIYNSGLDTVYLLEDSVAETTGFRTGISFECSGGSAMNINLNKTVKNINKGQFGVNATGLFTTTTLYEDTTSEDQWQWISNLQPKVMRFPGGASSKFMHLLPYKDADGDGVLDSIKGYGYDLVEITRYFDAIDSVLEAPDNVAAILAASDATKVAWFGGDFSILKVFNEEYIKDYLLQDYLETGDIFIDQFINLINKIQIENGYTVEVIVCLNILTETAAQCLEIVEYLEAHGVNVVGVEMGNETANTFHRQIMRFNEFEDYWKYLDGQSVPFQSALETELGDTLFIPAAKRNFFLEFKNRAGVNYKIGLCAEGLDTSGHIFLNDPVQYGGLRAIDWNDALRSHYGDSHPGGSVKKFHAVILHTYNAPDSWYQECVIGPDTAAPFIDSIAYSCPIWETINQDDRLQDAFDAVRLNFRDFIKTEYDHDFELFNTEFNFNLTSGLKKDMWITEWNFKDEDTDDRGKVFTNGFMHGVLLQEWWMKNLKLNFTEGYRENFFKYSTLQNLAGGSAIAMLTPATKDVELDIVGKNYSPYNLGAGDPNKRNYYVRRTNWFVMELISEINKNNLQYFPVSTAAYTHNPNLPPTFFITPEKDYIYMYYTNSRCNEQRYVLDPSGMYPMFLAPVTLQNAEIHAIDAMQAYSTSGNSKLFDINECYDSILYSIEIDTFYTTS
;
A
#
# COMPACT_ATOMS: atom_id res chain seq x y z
N MET A 1 -39.32 4.11 12.59
CA MET A 1 -38.87 3.09 13.54
C MET A 1 -38.13 3.82 14.62
N ASP A 2 -38.57 3.69 15.87
CA ASP A 2 -37.73 4.12 16.99
C ASP A 2 -36.63 3.08 17.24
N TRP A 3 -35.65 3.41 18.09
CA TRP A 3 -34.52 2.52 18.33
C TRP A 3 -34.89 1.22 19.05
N ASP A 4 -35.92 1.25 19.89
CA ASP A 4 -36.39 0.05 20.59
C ASP A 4 -37.00 -0.95 19.60
N GLU A 5 -37.81 -0.46 18.65
CA GLU A 5 -38.39 -1.26 17.55
C GLU A 5 -37.29 -1.81 16.62
N ILE A 6 -36.25 -1.03 16.30
CA ILE A 6 -35.10 -1.50 15.50
C ILE A 6 -34.42 -2.69 16.16
N VAL A 7 -34.17 -2.61 17.48
CA VAL A 7 -33.48 -3.66 18.22
C VAL A 7 -34.30 -4.95 18.25
N GLU A 8 -35.62 -4.84 18.36
CA GLU A 8 -36.53 -5.99 18.34
C GLU A 8 -36.64 -6.66 16.96
N LEU A 9 -36.51 -5.89 15.88
CA LEU A 9 -36.65 -6.37 14.50
C LEU A 9 -35.34 -6.81 13.84
N ALA A 10 -34.20 -6.64 14.50
CA ALA A 10 -32.90 -6.98 13.91
C ALA A 10 -32.68 -8.50 13.84
N ASP A 11 -32.44 -9.01 12.64
CA ASP A 11 -32.16 -10.44 12.41
C ASP A 11 -30.71 -10.79 12.70
N THR A 12 -29.80 -9.88 12.35
CA THR A 12 -28.37 -10.05 12.60
C THR A 12 -27.81 -8.83 13.30
N ILE A 13 -27.06 -9.08 14.37
CA ILE A 13 -26.34 -8.05 15.11
C ILE A 13 -24.87 -8.45 15.13
N TYR A 14 -23.99 -7.55 14.69
CA TYR A 14 -22.55 -7.76 14.77
C TYR A 14 -21.84 -6.48 15.17
N ASN A 15 -20.59 -6.62 15.61
CA ASN A 15 -19.72 -5.48 15.90
C ASN A 15 -18.71 -5.30 14.76
N SER A 16 -18.48 -4.04 14.38
CA SER A 16 -17.38 -3.67 13.49
C SER A 16 -16.46 -2.72 14.26
N GLY A 17 -15.38 -3.25 14.83
CA GLY A 17 -14.65 -2.56 15.91
C GLY A 17 -15.59 -2.32 17.08
N LEU A 18 -15.74 -1.05 17.49
CA LEU A 18 -16.70 -0.64 18.53
C LEU A 18 -18.08 -0.23 18.00
N ASP A 19 -18.31 -0.18 16.70
CA ASP A 19 -19.65 0.07 16.15
C ASP A 19 -20.52 -1.17 16.33
N THR A 20 -21.80 -0.97 16.61
CA THR A 20 -22.79 -2.06 16.59
C THR A 20 -23.68 -1.90 15.39
N VAL A 21 -23.78 -2.94 14.58
CA VAL A 21 -24.57 -2.93 13.35
C VAL A 21 -25.74 -3.89 13.50
N TYR A 22 -26.94 -3.35 13.28
CA TYR A 22 -28.20 -4.08 13.24
C TYR A 22 -28.60 -4.23 11.77
N LEU A 23 -28.70 -5.46 11.29
CA LEU A 23 -29.22 -5.74 9.95
C LEU A 23 -30.70 -6.12 10.07
N LEU A 24 -31.53 -5.41 9.31
CA LEU A 24 -32.96 -5.63 9.20
C LEU A 24 -33.24 -6.42 7.91
N GLU A 25 -33.97 -7.54 7.99
CA GLU A 25 -34.53 -8.19 6.81
C GLU A 25 -35.41 -7.18 6.08
N ASP A 26 -35.28 -7.17 4.76
CA ASP A 26 -36.31 -6.66 3.90
C ASP A 26 -36.93 -7.84 3.14
N SER A 27 -38.08 -7.61 2.50
CA SER A 27 -38.78 -8.65 1.73
C SER A 27 -38.07 -9.00 0.40
N VAL A 28 -36.85 -8.53 0.17
CA VAL A 28 -36.08 -8.82 -1.04
C VAL A 28 -35.34 -10.12 -0.80
N ALA A 29 -35.44 -11.09 -1.71
CA ALA A 29 -34.63 -12.30 -1.63
C ALA A 29 -33.25 -12.04 -2.22
N GLU A 30 -32.17 -12.48 -1.57
CA GLU A 30 -30.85 -12.66 -2.23
C GLU A 30 -31.03 -13.65 -3.38
N THR A 31 -31.38 -13.16 -4.57
CA THR A 31 -31.35 -14.00 -5.76
C THR A 31 -29.90 -14.23 -6.16
N THR A 32 -29.62 -15.34 -6.83
CA THR A 32 -28.33 -15.57 -7.50
C THR A 32 -27.95 -14.40 -8.41
N GLY A 33 -28.93 -13.65 -8.93
CA GLY A 33 -28.73 -12.43 -9.70
C GLY A 33 -28.12 -11.27 -8.91
N PHE A 34 -28.30 -11.19 -7.59
CA PHE A 34 -27.63 -10.16 -6.78
C PHE A 34 -26.12 -10.45 -6.74
N ARG A 35 -25.71 -11.71 -6.54
CA ARG A 35 -24.28 -12.10 -6.52
C ARG A 35 -23.58 -12.05 -7.87
N THR A 36 -24.32 -12.14 -8.97
CA THR A 36 -23.76 -12.12 -10.34
C THR A 36 -23.94 -10.78 -11.05
N GLY A 37 -24.44 -9.74 -10.39
CA GLY A 37 -24.74 -8.43 -11.00
C GLY A 37 -26.02 -8.37 -11.86
N ILE A 38 -26.76 -9.47 -11.99
CA ILE A 38 -27.92 -9.62 -12.91
C ILE A 38 -29.23 -9.06 -12.32
N SER A 39 -29.29 -8.73 -11.01
CA SER A 39 -30.51 -8.18 -10.41
C SER A 39 -30.50 -6.65 -10.32
N PHE A 40 -31.49 -6.04 -10.98
CA PHE A 40 -31.68 -4.58 -11.14
C PHE A 40 -32.19 -3.82 -9.90
N GLU A 41 -32.29 -4.44 -8.72
CA GLU A 41 -33.04 -3.87 -7.60
C GLU A 41 -32.20 -2.93 -6.72
N CYS A 42 -31.94 -1.72 -7.22
CA CYS A 42 -31.54 -0.56 -6.40
C CYS A 42 -32.71 -0.03 -5.50
N SER A 43 -33.85 -0.72 -5.42
CA SER A 43 -35.09 -0.23 -4.79
C SER A 43 -35.28 -0.65 -3.33
N GLY A 44 -34.41 -1.50 -2.77
CA GLY A 44 -34.42 -1.90 -1.36
C GLY A 44 -34.16 -0.74 -0.39
N GLY A 45 -34.59 -0.89 0.87
CA GLY A 45 -34.66 0.18 1.87
C GLY A 45 -33.42 1.10 1.90
N SER A 46 -33.64 2.40 1.66
CA SER A 46 -32.57 3.38 1.45
C SER A 46 -32.18 4.16 2.71
N ALA A 47 -32.71 3.79 3.88
CA ALA A 47 -32.42 4.50 5.13
C ALA A 47 -31.47 3.68 6.02
N MET A 48 -30.43 4.34 6.52
CA MET A 48 -29.65 3.88 7.67
C MET A 48 -30.00 4.74 8.88
N ASN A 49 -30.41 4.13 9.99
CA ASN A 49 -30.67 4.83 11.24
C ASN A 49 -29.44 4.73 12.14
N ILE A 50 -28.98 5.84 12.70
CA ILE A 50 -27.71 5.93 13.42
C ILE A 50 -27.93 6.56 14.79
N ASN A 51 -27.43 5.92 15.84
CA ASN A 51 -27.45 6.43 17.22
C ASN A 51 -26.04 6.83 17.65
N LEU A 52 -25.90 8.08 18.07
CA LEU A 52 -24.67 8.67 18.57
C LEU A 52 -24.57 8.47 20.09
N ASN A 53 -24.39 7.21 20.54
CA ASN A 53 -24.58 6.83 21.95
C ASN A 53 -23.36 6.20 22.65
N LYS A 54 -22.19 6.10 22.00
CA LYS A 54 -21.03 5.40 22.57
C LYS A 54 -19.93 6.32 23.07
N THR A 55 -18.92 5.69 23.69
CA THR A 55 -17.76 6.40 24.24
C THR A 55 -16.71 6.61 23.16
N VAL A 56 -16.26 7.86 23.04
CA VAL A 56 -15.23 8.32 22.11
C VAL A 56 -13.86 7.71 22.43
N LYS A 57 -13.07 7.43 21.39
CA LYS A 57 -11.74 6.82 21.48
C LYS A 57 -10.70 7.64 20.72
N ASN A 58 -9.50 7.75 21.29
CA ASN A 58 -8.35 8.28 20.56
C ASN A 58 -7.90 7.26 19.53
N ILE A 59 -7.65 7.70 18.31
CA ILE A 59 -7.19 6.85 17.23
C ILE A 59 -5.67 6.79 17.18
N ASN A 60 -5.14 5.69 16.66
CA ASN A 60 -3.73 5.62 16.32
C ASN A 60 -3.46 6.31 14.98
N LYS A 61 -2.88 7.51 15.03
CA LYS A 61 -2.54 8.30 13.85
C LYS A 61 -1.50 7.65 12.92
N GLY A 62 -0.75 6.67 13.43
CA GLY A 62 0.26 5.95 12.65
C GLY A 62 -0.31 5.14 11.47
N GLN A 63 -1.64 4.99 11.38
CA GLN A 63 -2.30 4.28 10.28
C GLN A 63 -2.55 5.16 9.05
N PHE A 64 -2.26 6.46 9.12
CA PHE A 64 -2.30 7.36 7.97
C PHE A 64 -0.89 7.63 7.44
N GLY A 65 -0.39 6.70 6.66
CA GLY A 65 0.93 6.78 6.08
C GLY A 65 0.95 6.52 4.58
N VAL A 66 2.09 6.84 3.99
CA VAL A 66 2.36 6.70 2.55
C VAL A 66 3.72 6.03 2.35
N ASN A 67 3.79 5.11 1.39
CA ASN A 67 5.04 4.50 0.95
C ASN A 67 5.66 5.30 -0.21
N ALA A 68 6.94 5.67 -0.07
CA ALA A 68 7.72 6.45 -1.04
C ALA A 68 8.55 5.57 -1.99
N THR A 69 8.10 4.36 -2.31
CA THR A 69 8.68 3.49 -3.35
C THR A 69 8.84 4.23 -4.68
N GLY A 70 10.05 4.24 -5.23
CA GLY A 70 10.33 4.79 -6.58
C GLY A 70 9.98 6.27 -6.75
N LEU A 71 9.80 7.00 -5.65
CA LEU A 71 9.33 8.38 -5.64
C LEU A 71 10.34 9.34 -6.28
N PHE A 72 11.62 9.10 -6.02
CA PHE A 72 12.69 9.98 -6.46
C PHE A 72 13.37 9.35 -7.67
N THR A 73 13.06 9.89 -8.84
CA THR A 73 13.84 9.71 -10.07
C THR A 73 13.75 11.00 -10.85
N THR A 74 14.64 11.23 -11.81
CA THR A 74 14.51 12.36 -12.74
C THR A 74 13.16 12.38 -13.44
N THR A 75 12.45 11.26 -13.58
CA THR A 75 11.13 11.21 -14.22
C THR A 75 9.94 11.18 -13.25
N THR A 76 10.14 10.93 -11.95
CA THR A 76 9.05 10.81 -10.97
C THR A 76 8.81 12.14 -10.25
N LEU A 77 9.40 12.36 -9.06
CA LEU A 77 9.27 13.61 -8.30
C LEU A 77 10.64 14.15 -7.83
N TYR A 78 11.57 14.32 -8.76
CA TYR A 78 12.85 14.96 -8.49
C TYR A 78 12.65 16.37 -7.94
N GLU A 79 13.36 16.74 -6.87
CA GLU A 79 13.26 18.06 -6.24
C GLU A 79 13.81 19.16 -7.16
N ASP A 80 12.93 19.76 -7.96
CA ASP A 80 13.24 20.91 -8.79
C ASP A 80 11.98 21.78 -8.98
N THR A 81 12.11 22.88 -9.71
CA THR A 81 10.98 23.80 -9.96
C THR A 81 9.82 23.17 -10.72
N THR A 82 10.00 21.98 -11.29
CA THR A 82 8.99 21.28 -12.09
C THR A 82 8.10 20.37 -11.26
N SER A 83 8.49 20.06 -10.01
CA SER A 83 7.76 19.19 -9.08
C SER A 83 7.16 19.93 -7.86
N GLU A 84 7.27 21.27 -7.81
CA GLU A 84 6.86 22.10 -6.67
C GLU A 84 5.38 21.88 -6.28
N ASP A 85 4.49 21.83 -7.28
CA ASP A 85 3.06 21.58 -7.09
C ASP A 85 2.83 20.22 -6.40
N GLN A 86 3.51 19.17 -6.88
CA GLN A 86 3.38 17.81 -6.36
C GLN A 86 3.93 17.68 -4.94
N TRP A 87 5.08 18.29 -4.65
CA TRP A 87 5.63 18.34 -3.30
C TRP A 87 4.71 19.11 -2.35
N GLN A 88 4.06 20.16 -2.83
CA GLN A 88 3.04 20.87 -2.06
C GLN A 88 1.82 20.00 -1.80
N TRP A 89 1.36 19.22 -2.77
CA TRP A 89 0.25 18.27 -2.57
C TRP A 89 0.59 17.26 -1.47
N ILE A 90 1.81 16.69 -1.47
CA ILE A 90 2.25 15.74 -0.44
C ILE A 90 2.33 16.41 0.94
N SER A 91 2.81 17.65 1.01
CA SER A 91 2.78 18.45 2.25
C SER A 91 1.36 18.67 2.76
N ASN A 92 0.43 19.05 1.87
CA ASN A 92 -0.97 19.30 2.21
C ASN A 92 -1.70 18.01 2.65
N LEU A 93 -1.27 16.85 2.16
CA LEU A 93 -1.83 15.55 2.58
C LEU A 93 -1.51 15.25 4.06
N GLN A 94 -0.43 15.80 4.62
CA GLN A 94 0.02 15.60 6.00
C GLN A 94 0.11 14.12 6.43
N PRO A 95 0.86 13.26 5.72
CA PRO A 95 1.06 11.87 6.14
C PRO A 95 1.72 11.83 7.53
N LYS A 96 1.24 10.95 8.40
CA LYS A 96 1.79 10.78 9.75
C LYS A 96 2.96 9.80 9.77
N VAL A 97 2.97 8.86 8.84
CA VAL A 97 4.06 7.91 8.66
C VAL A 97 4.51 7.91 7.21
N MET A 98 5.82 7.88 7.00
CA MET A 98 6.43 7.66 5.68
C MET A 98 7.31 6.42 5.74
N ARG A 99 7.18 5.54 4.75
CA ARG A 99 8.12 4.42 4.54
C ARG A 99 9.10 4.77 3.42
N PHE A 100 10.39 4.59 3.67
CA PHE A 100 11.45 4.92 2.72
C PHE A 100 12.74 4.13 2.94
N PRO A 101 13.42 3.66 1.88
CA PRO A 101 12.86 3.40 0.56
C PRO A 101 11.80 2.29 0.66
N GLY A 102 11.22 1.89 -0.47
CA GLY A 102 10.22 0.84 -0.46
C GLY A 102 10.16 0.05 -1.75
N GLY A 103 9.30 -0.97 -1.76
CA GLY A 103 9.05 -1.84 -2.90
C GLY A 103 10.14 -2.86 -3.13
N ALA A 104 9.92 -3.68 -4.17
CA ALA A 104 10.83 -4.75 -4.52
C ALA A 104 12.24 -4.27 -4.87
N SER A 105 12.38 -3.06 -5.38
CA SER A 105 13.66 -2.49 -5.81
C SER A 105 14.55 -1.99 -4.65
N SER A 106 14.00 -1.81 -3.45
CA SER A 106 14.77 -1.38 -2.27
C SER A 106 15.87 -2.37 -1.85
N LYS A 107 15.80 -3.61 -2.34
CA LYS A 107 16.73 -4.70 -2.03
C LYS A 107 18.19 -4.41 -2.40
N PHE A 108 18.43 -3.47 -3.32
CA PHE A 108 19.78 -3.13 -3.80
C PHE A 108 20.03 -1.61 -3.85
N MET A 109 19.24 -0.84 -3.10
CA MET A 109 19.51 0.59 -2.97
C MET A 109 20.63 0.80 -1.95
N HIS A 110 21.63 1.59 -2.31
CA HIS A 110 22.68 2.08 -1.43
C HIS A 110 22.46 3.57 -1.24
N LEU A 111 21.95 3.97 -0.07
CA LEU A 111 21.51 5.36 0.15
C LEU A 111 22.66 6.30 0.52
N LEU A 112 23.82 5.74 0.86
CA LEU A 112 25.06 6.44 1.16
C LEU A 112 26.24 5.77 0.43
N PRO A 113 27.39 6.46 0.27
CA PRO A 113 28.63 5.83 -0.15
C PRO A 113 28.93 4.56 0.66
N TYR A 114 29.17 3.43 -0.01
CA TYR A 114 29.20 2.12 0.65
C TYR A 114 30.43 1.26 0.31
N LYS A 115 31.16 1.58 -0.77
CA LYS A 115 32.35 0.84 -1.21
C LYS A 115 33.49 1.78 -1.57
N ASP A 116 34.71 1.25 -1.51
CA ASP A 116 35.96 1.89 -1.93
C ASP A 116 36.55 0.99 -3.03
N ALA A 117 36.14 1.23 -4.27
CA ALA A 117 36.44 0.35 -5.40
C ALA A 117 37.89 0.49 -5.89
N ASP A 118 38.56 1.62 -5.65
CA ASP A 118 39.95 1.85 -6.05
C ASP A 118 40.96 1.61 -4.91
N GLY A 119 40.48 1.43 -3.68
CA GLY A 119 41.27 1.08 -2.51
C GLY A 119 42.07 2.26 -1.94
N ASP A 120 41.63 3.49 -2.19
CA ASP A 120 42.30 4.71 -1.72
C ASP A 120 41.99 5.07 -0.26
N GLY A 121 41.05 4.35 0.37
CA GLY A 121 40.59 4.56 1.73
C GLY A 121 39.44 5.55 1.86
N VAL A 122 38.85 6.00 0.74
CA VAL A 122 37.69 6.89 0.67
C VAL A 122 36.55 6.15 -0.01
N LEU A 123 35.34 6.27 0.53
CA LEU A 123 34.17 5.64 -0.10
C LEU A 123 33.79 6.40 -1.38
N ASP A 124 33.53 5.64 -2.43
CA ASP A 124 33.09 6.13 -3.73
C ASP A 124 31.76 6.87 -3.60
N SER A 125 31.68 8.05 -4.22
CA SER A 125 30.43 8.79 -4.31
C SER A 125 29.37 7.99 -5.08
N ILE A 126 28.14 8.01 -4.58
CA ILE A 126 26.97 7.43 -5.26
C ILE A 126 26.11 8.51 -5.91
N LYS A 127 25.13 8.08 -6.71
CA LYS A 127 24.09 8.92 -7.32
C LYS A 127 22.72 8.28 -7.12
N GLY A 128 21.67 9.10 -7.04
CA GLY A 128 20.30 8.63 -6.94
C GLY A 128 20.07 7.68 -5.76
N TYR A 129 19.59 6.47 -6.05
CA TYR A 129 19.43 5.39 -5.06
C TYR A 129 20.68 4.50 -4.91
N GLY A 130 21.77 4.81 -5.61
CA GLY A 130 23.04 4.11 -5.51
C GLY A 130 23.02 2.69 -6.08
N TYR A 131 22.19 2.40 -7.08
CA TYR A 131 22.16 1.07 -7.70
C TYR A 131 23.52 0.74 -8.32
N ASP A 132 24.07 -0.43 -7.98
CA ASP A 132 25.27 -0.96 -8.62
C ASP A 132 24.91 -2.10 -9.56
N LEU A 133 24.97 -1.82 -10.87
CA LEU A 133 24.59 -2.82 -11.86
C LEU A 133 25.51 -4.05 -11.86
N VAL A 134 26.79 -3.92 -11.51
CA VAL A 134 27.69 -5.08 -11.44
C VAL A 134 27.29 -5.97 -10.27
N GLU A 135 27.08 -5.38 -9.10
CA GLU A 135 26.61 -6.08 -7.90
C GLU A 135 25.28 -6.80 -8.14
N ILE A 136 24.27 -6.07 -8.63
CA ILE A 136 22.94 -6.61 -8.91
C ILE A 136 23.03 -7.77 -9.93
N THR A 137 23.81 -7.59 -11.00
CA THR A 137 23.99 -8.65 -12.02
C THR A 137 24.62 -9.89 -11.40
N ARG A 138 25.66 -9.74 -10.56
CA ARG A 138 26.32 -10.86 -9.88
C ARG A 138 25.38 -11.63 -8.95
N TYR A 139 24.47 -10.92 -8.27
CA TYR A 139 23.47 -11.55 -7.42
C TYR A 139 22.48 -12.42 -8.21
N PHE A 140 22.05 -11.97 -9.39
CA PHE A 140 21.19 -12.76 -10.28
C PHE A 140 21.94 -13.89 -11.00
N ASP A 141 23.20 -13.67 -11.40
CA ASP A 141 24.09 -14.66 -12.02
C ASP A 141 24.29 -15.87 -11.08
N ALA A 142 24.44 -15.64 -9.78
CA ALA A 142 24.65 -16.69 -8.79
C ALA A 142 23.47 -17.67 -8.56
N ILE A 143 22.31 -17.47 -9.19
CA ILE A 143 21.10 -18.27 -8.96
C ILE A 143 21.31 -19.75 -9.32
N ASP A 144 21.97 -20.02 -10.44
CA ASP A 144 22.26 -21.37 -10.92
C ASP A 144 23.61 -21.94 -10.45
N SER A 145 24.24 -21.24 -9.49
CA SER A 145 25.56 -21.55 -8.94
C SER A 145 26.72 -21.42 -9.93
N VAL A 146 26.58 -20.62 -10.99
CA VAL A 146 27.66 -20.27 -11.90
C VAL A 146 27.82 -18.75 -11.95
N LEU A 147 29.05 -18.24 -12.03
CA LEU A 147 29.31 -16.82 -12.27
C LEU A 147 29.88 -16.61 -13.67
N GLU A 148 29.02 -16.24 -14.61
CA GLU A 148 29.36 -16.04 -16.02
C GLU A 148 29.28 -14.58 -16.45
N ALA A 149 28.55 -13.76 -15.69
CA ALA A 149 28.35 -12.36 -16.01
C ALA A 149 29.67 -11.57 -15.93
N PRO A 150 29.85 -10.56 -16.80
CA PRO A 150 31.02 -9.69 -16.76
C PRO A 150 31.00 -8.78 -15.52
N ASP A 151 32.19 -8.36 -15.10
CA ASP A 151 32.45 -7.51 -13.93
C ASP A 151 32.43 -6.01 -14.22
N ASN A 152 31.88 -5.59 -15.36
CA ASN A 152 31.84 -4.20 -15.77
C ASN A 152 30.53 -3.84 -16.45
N VAL A 153 30.04 -2.64 -16.12
CA VAL A 153 28.74 -2.11 -16.58
C VAL A 153 28.63 -2.10 -18.10
N ALA A 154 29.69 -1.69 -18.82
CA ALA A 154 29.65 -1.57 -20.28
C ALA A 154 29.37 -2.92 -20.97
N ALA A 155 29.99 -4.00 -20.49
CA ALA A 155 29.75 -5.34 -21.01
C ALA A 155 28.35 -5.88 -20.64
N ILE A 156 27.86 -5.60 -19.43
CA ILE A 156 26.52 -5.97 -18.98
C ILE A 156 25.45 -5.31 -19.88
N LEU A 157 25.58 -4.00 -20.12
CA LEU A 157 24.65 -3.24 -20.95
C LEU A 157 24.71 -3.64 -22.44
N ALA A 158 25.88 -4.08 -22.93
CA ALA A 158 26.06 -4.54 -24.30
C ALA A 158 25.55 -5.97 -24.55
N ALA A 159 25.30 -6.74 -23.48
CA ALA A 159 24.86 -8.13 -23.60
C ALA A 159 23.42 -8.24 -24.12
N SER A 160 23.17 -9.25 -24.95
CA SER A 160 21.83 -9.55 -25.46
C SER A 160 20.95 -10.13 -24.35
N ASP A 161 19.63 -9.99 -24.47
CA ASP A 161 18.68 -10.60 -23.54
C ASP A 161 18.84 -12.13 -23.46
N ALA A 162 19.15 -12.80 -24.57
CA ALA A 162 19.45 -14.23 -24.57
C ALA A 162 20.70 -14.58 -23.74
N THR A 163 21.69 -13.68 -23.72
CA THR A 163 22.90 -13.83 -22.89
C THR A 163 22.58 -13.60 -21.42
N LYS A 164 21.84 -12.54 -21.09
CA LYS A 164 21.44 -12.23 -19.71
C LYS A 164 20.56 -13.33 -19.11
N VAL A 165 19.61 -13.86 -19.88
CA VAL A 165 18.77 -14.99 -19.45
C VAL A 165 19.62 -16.23 -19.16
N ALA A 166 20.67 -16.47 -19.95
CA ALA A 166 21.58 -17.57 -19.67
C ALA A 166 22.30 -17.38 -18.32
N TRP A 167 22.77 -16.17 -18.01
CA TRP A 167 23.35 -15.84 -16.70
C TRP A 167 22.34 -16.07 -15.57
N PHE A 168 21.06 -15.78 -15.79
CA PHE A 168 20.02 -15.89 -14.77
C PHE A 168 19.37 -17.28 -14.72
N GLY A 169 20.14 -18.34 -15.02
CA GLY A 169 19.66 -19.72 -14.96
C GLY A 169 18.50 -20.07 -15.91
N GLY A 170 18.30 -19.27 -16.95
CA GLY A 170 17.19 -19.42 -17.91
C GLY A 170 15.87 -18.77 -17.49
N ASP A 171 15.84 -17.95 -16.43
CA ASP A 171 14.61 -17.35 -15.92
C ASP A 171 14.26 -16.02 -16.60
N PHE A 172 13.23 -16.04 -17.44
CA PHE A 172 12.72 -14.84 -18.12
C PHE A 172 12.01 -13.86 -17.20
N SER A 173 11.46 -14.30 -16.06
CA SER A 173 10.81 -13.41 -15.09
C SER A 173 11.86 -12.52 -14.42
N ILE A 174 13.02 -13.09 -14.10
CA ILE A 174 14.16 -12.36 -13.55
C ILE A 174 14.75 -11.41 -14.59
N LEU A 175 14.91 -11.84 -15.85
CA LEU A 175 15.33 -10.94 -16.91
C LEU A 175 14.40 -9.72 -17.02
N LYS A 176 13.09 -9.94 -16.95
CA LYS A 176 12.10 -8.86 -17.05
C LYS A 176 12.32 -7.83 -15.94
N VAL A 177 12.37 -8.27 -14.68
CA VAL A 177 12.64 -7.39 -13.52
C VAL A 177 13.99 -6.67 -13.69
N PHE A 178 15.03 -7.40 -14.08
CA PHE A 178 16.36 -6.81 -14.29
C PHE A 178 16.40 -5.71 -15.36
N ASN A 179 15.73 -5.93 -16.50
CA ASN A 179 15.68 -4.96 -17.59
C ASN A 179 14.73 -3.78 -17.29
N GLU A 180 13.52 -4.06 -16.77
CA GLU A 180 12.45 -3.06 -16.60
C GLU A 180 12.60 -2.21 -15.34
N GLU A 181 13.27 -2.72 -14.31
CA GLU A 181 13.52 -1.99 -13.05
C GLU A 181 14.99 -1.59 -12.94
N TYR A 182 15.91 -2.54 -12.75
CA TYR A 182 17.29 -2.22 -12.34
C TYR A 182 18.12 -1.53 -13.42
N ILE A 183 18.11 -2.01 -14.67
CA ILE A 183 18.83 -1.33 -15.76
C ILE A 183 18.25 0.06 -16.00
N LYS A 184 16.91 0.15 -16.04
CA LYS A 184 16.21 1.42 -16.28
C LYS A 184 16.58 2.45 -15.21
N ASP A 185 16.48 2.09 -13.94
CA ASP A 185 16.76 2.98 -12.83
C ASP A 185 18.25 3.31 -12.72
N TYR A 186 19.13 2.35 -12.98
CA TYR A 186 20.57 2.59 -13.07
C TYR A 186 20.89 3.64 -14.15
N LEU A 187 20.31 3.51 -15.35
CA LEU A 187 20.56 4.48 -16.42
C LEU A 187 20.03 5.87 -16.05
N LEU A 188 18.86 5.95 -15.40
CA LEU A 188 18.32 7.23 -14.93
C LEU A 188 19.20 7.89 -13.87
N GLN A 189 19.79 7.12 -12.95
CA GLN A 189 20.68 7.67 -11.93
C GLN A 189 22.03 8.12 -12.51
N ASP A 190 22.53 7.47 -13.57
CA ASP A 190 23.85 7.78 -14.14
C ASP A 190 23.88 9.18 -14.78
N TYR A 191 22.73 9.68 -15.22
CA TYR A 191 22.55 11.05 -15.70
C TYR A 191 22.60 12.13 -14.61
N LEU A 192 22.55 11.76 -13.34
CA LEU A 192 22.62 12.71 -12.23
C LEU A 192 24.04 13.25 -12.03
N GLU A 193 24.14 14.42 -11.41
CA GLU A 193 25.42 14.97 -10.98
C GLU A 193 25.95 14.18 -9.76
N THR A 194 27.26 14.16 -9.57
CA THR A 194 27.86 13.54 -8.39
C THR A 194 27.41 14.28 -7.13
N GLY A 195 26.82 13.56 -6.17
CA GLY A 195 26.27 14.13 -4.94
C GLY A 195 24.75 14.31 -4.96
N ASP A 196 24.08 14.18 -6.11
CA ASP A 196 22.62 14.10 -6.17
C ASP A 196 22.15 12.73 -5.68
N ILE A 197 21.95 12.59 -4.37
CA ILE A 197 21.47 11.37 -3.73
C ILE A 197 20.02 11.53 -3.28
N PHE A 198 19.20 10.49 -3.48
CA PHE A 198 17.76 10.59 -3.24
C PHE A 198 17.36 10.55 -1.76
N ILE A 199 18.27 10.14 -0.87
CA ILE A 199 18.05 10.29 0.58
C ILE A 199 17.95 11.76 0.99
N ASP A 200 18.68 12.67 0.33
CA ASP A 200 18.62 14.11 0.61
C ASP A 200 17.30 14.73 0.14
N GLN A 201 16.79 14.28 -1.02
CA GLN A 201 15.46 14.69 -1.48
C GLN A 201 14.36 14.20 -0.54
N PHE A 202 14.50 12.98 -0.02
CA PHE A 202 13.58 12.48 1.00
C PHE A 202 13.64 13.33 2.28
N ILE A 203 14.83 13.70 2.76
CA ILE A 203 15.01 14.62 3.90
C ILE A 203 14.32 15.96 3.63
N ASN A 204 14.48 16.53 2.43
CA ASN A 204 13.86 17.81 2.08
C ASN A 204 12.34 17.72 2.04
N LEU A 205 11.79 16.61 1.51
CA LEU A 205 10.34 16.36 1.54
C LEU A 205 9.82 16.28 2.98
N ILE A 206 10.49 15.52 3.85
CA ILE A 206 10.13 15.42 5.27
C ILE A 206 10.20 16.80 5.93
N ASN A 207 11.27 17.56 5.70
CA ASN A 207 11.43 18.90 6.25
C ASN A 207 10.31 19.85 5.78
N LYS A 208 9.94 19.82 4.51
CA LYS A 208 8.81 20.59 3.97
C LYS A 208 7.52 20.27 4.72
N ILE A 209 7.17 18.98 4.82
CA ILE A 209 5.95 18.52 5.51
C ILE A 209 5.97 19.00 6.97
N GLN A 210 7.07 18.82 7.69
CA GLN A 210 7.17 19.15 9.12
C GLN A 210 7.11 20.67 9.37
N ILE A 211 7.81 21.47 8.57
CA ILE A 211 7.89 22.93 8.73
C ILE A 211 6.54 23.58 8.43
N GLU A 212 5.87 23.20 7.34
CA GLU A 212 4.61 23.82 6.93
C GLU A 212 3.46 23.47 7.87
N ASN A 213 3.47 22.27 8.46
CA ASN A 213 2.34 21.74 9.20
C ASN A 213 2.56 21.64 10.72
N GLY A 214 3.78 21.92 11.22
CA GLY A 214 4.06 22.01 12.65
C GLY A 214 3.95 20.69 13.42
N TYR A 215 4.23 19.55 12.78
CA TYR A 215 4.27 18.23 13.43
C TYR A 215 5.48 17.42 12.95
N THR A 216 5.81 16.35 13.69
CA THR A 216 6.90 15.43 13.34
C THR A 216 6.34 14.23 12.57
N VAL A 217 6.91 13.96 11.40
CA VAL A 217 6.58 12.76 10.61
C VAL A 217 7.35 11.57 11.19
N GLU A 218 6.69 10.44 11.37
CA GLU A 218 7.34 9.19 11.77
C GLU A 218 7.86 8.47 10.53
N VAL A 219 9.14 8.06 10.51
CA VAL A 219 9.76 7.37 9.37
C VAL A 219 10.09 5.92 9.70
N ILE A 220 9.70 5.00 8.81
CA ILE A 220 10.13 3.60 8.82
C ILE A 220 11.12 3.40 7.68
N VAL A 221 12.31 2.88 7.99
CA VAL A 221 13.35 2.66 6.97
C VAL A 221 13.40 1.20 6.54
N CYS A 222 13.16 0.92 5.26
CA CYS A 222 13.38 -0.42 4.71
C CYS A 222 14.86 -0.59 4.34
N LEU A 223 15.54 -1.52 4.98
CA LEU A 223 16.98 -1.69 4.84
C LEU A 223 17.35 -2.68 3.73
N ASN A 224 18.41 -2.36 2.98
CA ASN A 224 19.09 -3.32 2.11
C ASN A 224 19.91 -4.28 2.97
N ILE A 225 19.29 -5.35 3.44
CA ILE A 225 20.01 -6.35 4.24
C ILE A 225 20.85 -7.31 3.39
N LEU A 226 20.84 -7.18 2.06
CA LEU A 226 21.43 -8.16 1.15
C LEU A 226 22.89 -7.85 0.90
N THR A 227 23.19 -6.58 0.67
CA THR A 227 24.53 -6.10 0.28
C THR A 227 25.08 -5.00 1.19
N GLU A 228 24.27 -4.36 2.03
CA GLU A 228 24.75 -3.44 3.08
C GLU A 228 24.92 -4.12 4.44
N THR A 229 26.09 -3.94 5.03
CA THR A 229 26.41 -4.44 6.38
C THR A 229 25.49 -3.82 7.43
N ALA A 230 25.38 -4.46 8.60
CA ALA A 230 24.58 -3.94 9.70
C ALA A 230 25.01 -2.52 10.14
N ALA A 231 26.31 -2.23 10.08
CA ALA A 231 26.86 -0.92 10.41
C ALA A 231 26.50 0.15 9.36
N GLN A 232 26.55 -0.19 8.06
CA GLN A 232 26.13 0.71 6.97
C GLN A 232 24.63 1.03 7.05
N CYS A 233 23.81 0.01 7.29
CA CYS A 233 22.37 0.20 7.53
C CYS A 233 22.09 1.11 8.75
N LEU A 234 22.87 1.00 9.82
CA LEU A 234 22.76 1.89 10.97
C LEU A 234 23.17 3.32 10.59
N GLU A 235 24.25 3.49 9.83
CA GLU A 235 24.73 4.80 9.36
C GLU A 235 23.67 5.56 8.55
N ILE A 236 22.89 4.87 7.71
CA ILE A 236 21.73 5.45 7.01
C ILE A 236 20.72 6.05 7.99
N VAL A 237 20.36 5.29 9.04
CA VAL A 237 19.40 5.76 10.04
C VAL A 237 19.95 6.94 10.82
N GLU A 238 21.23 6.91 11.19
CA GLU A 238 21.91 8.02 11.85
C GLU A 238 21.98 9.27 10.99
N TYR A 239 22.23 9.10 9.69
CA TYR A 239 22.25 10.18 8.73
C TYR A 239 20.90 10.88 8.68
N LEU A 240 19.80 10.12 8.59
CA LEU A 240 18.45 10.66 8.63
C LEU A 240 18.18 11.43 9.95
N GLU A 241 18.49 10.84 11.10
CA GLU A 241 18.30 11.49 12.40
C GLU A 241 19.12 12.78 12.56
N ALA A 242 20.37 12.77 12.09
CA ALA A 242 21.26 13.94 12.11
C ALA A 242 20.70 15.11 11.28
N HIS A 243 19.86 14.81 10.28
CA HIS A 243 19.17 15.79 9.43
C HIS A 243 17.72 16.07 9.85
N GLY A 244 17.33 15.69 11.08
CA GLY A 244 16.04 16.05 11.66
C GLY A 244 14.87 15.15 11.27
N VAL A 245 15.14 13.97 10.70
CA VAL A 245 14.13 12.95 10.41
C VAL A 245 13.91 12.08 11.65
N ASN A 246 12.66 11.90 12.07
CA ASN A 246 12.32 11.05 13.21
C ASN A 246 12.12 9.59 12.77
N VAL A 247 13.20 8.82 12.77
CA VAL A 247 13.16 7.38 12.44
C VAL A 247 12.61 6.59 13.63
N VAL A 248 11.39 6.05 13.49
CA VAL A 248 10.71 5.31 14.56
C VAL A 248 10.97 3.81 14.52
N GLY A 249 11.49 3.31 13.40
CA GLY A 249 11.83 1.90 13.25
C GLY A 249 12.41 1.56 11.88
N VAL A 250 12.88 0.32 11.78
CA VAL A 250 13.44 -0.26 10.56
C VAL A 250 12.74 -1.56 10.20
N GLU A 251 12.57 -1.78 8.90
CA GLU A 251 12.15 -3.02 8.29
C GLU A 251 13.39 -3.77 7.80
N MET A 252 13.56 -5.01 8.27
CA MET A 252 14.73 -5.83 7.96
C MET A 252 14.56 -6.54 6.61
N GLY A 253 14.67 -5.78 5.53
CA GLY A 253 14.46 -6.26 4.16
C GLY A 253 12.98 -6.36 3.77
N ASN A 254 12.71 -6.22 2.48
CA ASN A 254 11.37 -6.23 1.90
C ASN A 254 10.96 -7.64 1.47
N GLU A 255 9.86 -8.18 2.01
CA GLU A 255 9.25 -9.46 1.58
C GLU A 255 10.24 -10.64 1.58
N THR A 256 10.99 -10.79 2.67
CA THR A 256 12.12 -11.73 2.77
C THR A 256 11.74 -13.21 2.70
N ALA A 257 10.44 -13.50 2.72
CA ALA A 257 9.94 -14.85 2.63
C ALA A 257 9.97 -15.37 1.16
N ASN A 258 9.87 -14.52 0.13
CA ASN A 258 9.59 -14.91 -1.28
C ASN A 258 10.65 -15.77 -2.03
N THR A 259 10.33 -16.19 -3.28
CA THR A 259 11.25 -17.03 -4.12
C THR A 259 12.60 -16.37 -4.29
N PHE A 260 12.60 -15.07 -4.54
CA PHE A 260 13.81 -14.31 -4.82
C PHE A 260 14.83 -14.52 -3.68
N HIS A 261 14.43 -14.34 -2.42
CA HIS A 261 15.32 -14.53 -1.28
C HIS A 261 15.71 -16.00 -1.09
N ARG A 262 14.84 -16.94 -1.44
CA ARG A 262 15.19 -18.35 -1.40
C ARG A 262 16.22 -18.74 -2.46
N GLN A 263 16.07 -18.26 -3.69
CA GLN A 263 16.98 -18.56 -4.80
C GLN A 263 18.34 -17.90 -4.58
N ILE A 264 18.35 -16.63 -4.20
CA ILE A 264 19.57 -15.83 -4.12
C ILE A 264 20.19 -15.92 -2.72
N MET A 265 19.42 -15.62 -1.67
CA MET A 265 19.93 -15.60 -0.30
C MET A 265 19.90 -16.97 0.39
N ARG A 266 19.31 -17.99 -0.22
CA ARG A 266 19.13 -19.34 0.36
C ARG A 266 18.32 -19.34 1.66
N PHE A 267 17.40 -18.39 1.81
CA PHE A 267 16.43 -18.39 2.90
C PHE A 267 15.34 -19.44 2.62
N ASN A 268 15.61 -20.70 2.94
CA ASN A 268 14.66 -21.78 2.71
C ASN A 268 13.58 -21.82 3.80
N GLU A 269 13.96 -21.45 5.03
CA GLU A 269 13.09 -21.33 6.20
C GLU A 269 13.34 -20.00 6.94
N PHE A 270 12.41 -19.62 7.83
CA PHE A 270 12.56 -18.40 8.63
C PHE A 270 13.86 -18.39 9.44
N GLU A 271 14.29 -19.55 9.94
CA GLU A 271 15.53 -19.70 10.71
C GLU A 271 16.78 -19.33 9.92
N ASP A 272 16.79 -19.50 8.59
CA ASP A 272 17.89 -19.05 7.74
C ASP A 272 17.98 -17.52 7.73
N TYR A 273 16.84 -16.85 7.54
CA TYR A 273 16.72 -15.40 7.61
C TYR A 273 17.06 -14.87 9.02
N TRP A 274 16.58 -15.53 10.07
CA TRP A 274 16.90 -15.17 11.45
C TRP A 274 18.39 -15.30 11.77
N LYS A 275 19.02 -16.43 11.41
CA LYS A 275 20.47 -16.64 11.56
C LYS A 275 21.27 -15.60 10.79
N TYR A 276 20.82 -15.25 9.58
CA TYR A 276 21.44 -14.19 8.79
C TYR A 276 21.45 -12.88 9.57
N LEU A 277 20.29 -12.45 10.09
CA LEU A 277 20.16 -11.20 10.86
C LEU A 277 20.92 -11.21 12.19
N ASP A 278 21.12 -12.38 12.78
CA ASP A 278 21.83 -12.57 14.05
C ASP A 278 23.35 -12.76 13.86
N GLY A 279 23.88 -12.58 12.64
CA GLY A 279 25.31 -12.71 12.35
C GLY A 279 25.83 -14.14 12.40
N GLN A 280 24.96 -15.14 12.21
CA GLN A 280 25.32 -16.54 12.16
C GLN A 280 25.49 -17.03 10.71
N SER A 281 26.18 -18.16 10.52
CA SER A 281 26.27 -18.82 9.22
C SER A 281 24.91 -19.36 8.81
N VAL A 282 24.52 -19.09 7.55
CA VAL A 282 23.33 -19.67 6.93
C VAL A 282 23.75 -20.93 6.18
N PRO A 283 23.03 -22.05 6.32
CA PRO A 283 23.27 -23.25 5.54
C PRO A 283 23.37 -22.96 4.03
N PHE A 284 24.25 -23.68 3.33
CA PHE A 284 24.46 -23.60 1.89
C PHE A 284 25.04 -22.28 1.34
N GLN A 285 24.92 -21.13 2.02
CA GLN A 285 25.55 -19.87 1.58
C GLN A 285 27.08 -20.02 1.43
N SER A 286 27.76 -20.48 2.48
CA SER A 286 29.23 -20.62 2.43
C SER A 286 29.71 -21.69 1.45
N ALA A 287 28.90 -22.72 1.20
CA ALA A 287 29.19 -23.73 0.19
C ALA A 287 29.07 -23.14 -1.22
N LEU A 288 28.03 -22.34 -1.46
CA LEU A 288 27.83 -21.60 -2.70
C LEU A 288 28.98 -20.62 -2.95
N GLU A 289 29.35 -19.78 -1.99
CA GLU A 289 30.50 -18.85 -2.13
C GLU A 289 31.81 -19.61 -2.44
N THR A 290 32.01 -20.79 -1.84
CA THR A 290 33.18 -21.64 -2.14
C THR A 290 33.13 -22.20 -3.56
N GLU A 291 31.95 -22.59 -4.06
CA GLU A 291 31.73 -23.08 -5.42
C GLU A 291 31.92 -21.98 -6.47
N LEU A 292 31.39 -20.78 -6.20
CA LEU A 292 31.53 -19.61 -7.05
C LEU A 292 32.97 -19.08 -7.08
N GLY A 293 33.74 -19.33 -6.02
CA GLY A 293 35.12 -18.82 -5.87
C GLY A 293 35.19 -17.32 -5.58
N ASP A 294 34.06 -16.69 -5.27
CA ASP A 294 33.92 -15.28 -4.94
C ASP A 294 32.98 -15.09 -3.73
N THR A 295 33.24 -14.07 -2.91
CA THR A 295 32.41 -13.75 -1.74
C THR A 295 31.32 -12.78 -2.17
N LEU A 296 30.11 -13.29 -2.34
CA LEU A 296 28.96 -12.50 -2.75
C LEU A 296 28.21 -11.92 -1.54
N PHE A 297 28.03 -12.69 -0.46
CA PHE A 297 27.16 -12.30 0.65
C PHE A 297 27.94 -11.57 1.74
N ILE A 298 27.22 -10.76 2.52
CA ILE A 298 27.79 -10.08 3.67
C ILE A 298 28.37 -11.12 4.66
N PRO A 299 29.65 -10.98 5.06
CA PRO A 299 30.27 -11.88 6.03
C PRO A 299 29.50 -11.90 7.36
N ALA A 300 29.38 -13.07 7.98
CA ALA A 300 28.65 -13.28 9.24
C ALA A 300 29.02 -12.24 10.33
N ALA A 301 30.30 -11.89 10.44
CA ALA A 301 30.81 -10.92 11.41
C ALA A 301 30.32 -9.46 11.18
N LYS A 302 29.81 -9.13 9.99
CA LYS A 302 29.36 -7.77 9.60
C LYS A 302 27.84 -7.64 9.48
N ARG A 303 27.07 -8.72 9.64
CA ARG A 303 25.61 -8.74 9.43
C ARG A 303 24.79 -8.99 10.70
N ASN A 304 25.34 -8.77 11.89
CA ASN A 304 24.55 -8.88 13.11
C ASN A 304 23.70 -7.62 13.34
N PHE A 305 22.60 -7.51 12.61
CA PHE A 305 21.68 -6.37 12.66
C PHE A 305 21.03 -6.22 14.05
N PHE A 306 20.68 -7.32 14.72
CA PHE A 306 20.11 -7.24 16.07
C PHE A 306 21.09 -6.70 17.10
N LEU A 307 22.38 -7.01 16.97
CA LEU A 307 23.41 -6.49 17.84
C LEU A 307 23.64 -5.00 17.57
N GLU A 308 23.83 -4.64 16.30
CA GLU A 308 24.19 -3.29 15.87
C GLU A 308 23.11 -2.26 16.23
N PHE A 309 21.85 -2.55 15.90
CA PHE A 309 20.71 -1.65 16.16
C PHE A 309 20.29 -1.59 17.65
N LYS A 310 20.86 -2.43 18.52
CA LYS A 310 20.51 -2.50 19.95
C LYS A 310 21.63 -2.15 20.91
N ASN A 311 22.89 -2.23 20.47
CA ASN A 311 24.04 -1.92 21.31
C ASN A 311 24.26 -0.43 21.52
N ARG A 312 23.50 0.44 20.85
CA ARG A 312 23.72 1.87 20.96
C ARG A 312 23.10 2.45 22.22
N ALA A 313 23.93 3.05 23.06
CA ALA A 313 23.48 3.71 24.27
C ALA A 313 22.56 4.89 23.94
N GLY A 314 21.34 4.86 24.49
CA GLY A 314 20.37 5.96 24.34
C GLY A 314 19.45 5.88 23.12
N VAL A 315 19.65 4.93 22.21
CA VAL A 315 18.80 4.75 21.03
C VAL A 315 18.30 3.32 20.95
N ASN A 316 16.99 3.13 20.93
CA ASN A 316 16.36 1.80 20.86
C ASN A 316 15.40 1.75 19.67
N TYR A 317 15.96 1.65 18.46
CA TYR A 317 15.19 1.57 17.23
C TYR A 317 14.25 0.36 17.25
N LYS A 318 12.98 0.53 16.89
CA LYS A 318 12.10 -0.63 16.70
C LYS A 318 12.55 -1.39 15.44
N ILE A 319 12.52 -2.71 15.53
CA ILE A 319 12.87 -3.60 14.41
C ILE A 319 11.61 -4.37 14.05
N GLY A 320 11.19 -4.27 12.78
CA GLY A 320 10.11 -5.05 12.18
C GLY A 320 10.68 -6.15 11.30
N LEU A 321 10.05 -7.33 11.34
CA LEU A 321 10.42 -8.49 10.53
C LEU A 321 9.25 -8.87 9.61
N CYS A 322 9.55 -9.21 8.36
CA CYS A 322 8.56 -9.64 7.39
C CYS A 322 7.97 -11.00 7.76
N ALA A 323 6.64 -11.04 7.89
CA ALA A 323 5.88 -12.26 7.86
C ALA A 323 5.64 -12.72 6.43
N GLU A 324 5.24 -13.97 6.30
CA GLU A 324 4.70 -14.52 5.07
C GLU A 324 3.20 -14.18 4.99
N GLY A 325 2.71 -13.90 3.79
CA GLY A 325 1.28 -13.78 3.51
C GLY A 325 0.57 -15.13 3.62
N LEU A 326 -0.75 -15.13 3.45
CA LEU A 326 -1.52 -16.36 3.55
C LEU A 326 -1.36 -17.20 2.28
N ASP A 327 -1.18 -18.53 2.42
CA ASP A 327 -1.02 -19.46 1.30
C ASP A 327 -2.36 -20.16 0.96
N THR A 328 -2.66 -20.26 -0.34
CA THR A 328 -3.78 -20.97 -0.99
C THR A 328 -5.21 -20.39 -0.87
N SER A 329 -6.12 -20.99 -1.66
CA SER A 329 -7.48 -20.56 -2.01
C SER A 329 -8.38 -20.18 -0.83
N GLY A 330 -9.12 -19.07 -0.97
CA GLY A 330 -10.12 -18.61 0.00
C GLY A 330 -9.68 -17.44 0.86
N HIS A 331 -8.47 -16.92 0.63
CA HIS A 331 -7.94 -15.69 1.24
C HIS A 331 -7.89 -14.56 0.21
N ILE A 332 -7.94 -13.32 0.68
CA ILE A 332 -7.93 -12.09 -0.13
C ILE A 332 -6.59 -11.38 -0.09
N PHE A 333 -5.84 -11.56 1.01
CA PHE A 333 -4.47 -11.10 1.16
C PHE A 333 -3.51 -12.19 0.75
N LEU A 334 -3.58 -12.55 -0.52
CA LEU A 334 -2.70 -13.53 -1.12
C LEU A 334 -1.39 -12.86 -1.50
N ASN A 335 -0.30 -13.39 -0.95
CA ASN A 335 0.97 -13.27 -1.65
C ASN A 335 0.88 -14.15 -2.90
N ASP A 336 1.48 -13.69 -3.99
CA ASP A 336 1.47 -14.42 -5.27
C ASP A 336 1.78 -15.92 -5.06
N PRO A 337 0.79 -16.83 -5.22
CA PRO A 337 0.86 -18.21 -4.73
C PRO A 337 1.78 -19.13 -5.56
N VAL A 338 2.69 -18.56 -6.34
CA VAL A 338 3.64 -19.32 -7.17
C VAL A 338 5.09 -19.10 -6.73
N GLN A 339 5.34 -18.16 -5.81
CA GLN A 339 6.69 -17.82 -5.40
C GLN A 339 7.29 -18.75 -4.31
N TYR A 340 6.80 -19.98 -4.16
CA TYR A 340 7.45 -21.00 -3.36
C TYR A 340 7.62 -22.33 -4.08
N GLY A 341 8.79 -22.54 -4.67
CA GLY A 341 9.17 -23.82 -5.27
C GLY A 341 9.65 -24.87 -4.25
N GLY A 342 8.92 -25.15 -3.15
CA GLY A 342 9.31 -26.25 -2.23
C GLY A 342 8.72 -26.26 -0.82
N LEU A 343 8.84 -27.40 -0.14
CA LEU A 343 8.33 -27.66 1.21
C LEU A 343 9.24 -27.06 2.28
N ARG A 344 8.66 -26.40 3.30
CA ARG A 344 9.36 -26.01 4.53
C ARG A 344 9.18 -27.04 5.64
N ALA A 345 10.14 -27.14 6.55
CA ALA A 345 10.04 -28.02 7.71
C ALA A 345 9.11 -27.47 8.79
N ILE A 346 9.05 -26.15 8.92
CA ILE A 346 8.16 -25.39 9.83
C ILE A 346 7.59 -24.23 9.02
N ASP A 347 6.33 -23.89 9.31
CA ASP A 347 5.68 -22.70 8.80
C ASP A 347 6.48 -21.41 9.16
N TRP A 348 6.56 -20.45 8.24
CA TRP A 348 7.37 -19.23 8.42
C TRP A 348 6.85 -18.36 9.55
N ASN A 349 5.54 -18.20 9.65
CA ASN A 349 4.88 -17.34 10.61
C ASN A 349 4.94 -17.95 12.02
N ASP A 350 4.79 -19.27 12.14
CA ASP A 350 5.02 -20.01 13.39
C ASP A 350 6.47 -19.88 13.88
N ALA A 351 7.45 -20.03 12.98
CA ALA A 351 8.86 -19.87 13.32
C ALA A 351 9.16 -18.42 13.76
N LEU A 352 8.68 -17.41 13.03
CA LEU A 352 8.78 -16.00 13.41
C LEU A 352 8.20 -15.74 14.81
N ARG A 353 7.01 -16.27 15.11
CA ARG A 353 6.40 -16.16 16.43
C ARG A 353 7.27 -16.76 17.53
N SER A 354 7.93 -17.88 17.26
CA SER A 354 8.73 -18.58 18.27
C SER A 354 9.86 -17.71 18.87
N HIS A 355 10.32 -16.70 18.12
CA HIS A 355 11.35 -15.75 18.55
C HIS A 355 10.84 -14.53 19.33
N TYR A 356 9.55 -14.44 19.66
CA TYR A 356 9.01 -13.28 20.41
C TYR A 356 9.72 -13.06 21.75
N GLY A 357 10.16 -14.16 22.37
CA GLY A 357 10.91 -14.21 23.62
C GLY A 357 12.33 -13.68 23.53
N ASP A 358 12.92 -13.66 22.35
CA ASP A 358 14.36 -13.49 22.17
C ASP A 358 14.79 -12.07 22.52
N SER A 359 15.77 -12.03 23.42
CA SER A 359 16.29 -10.78 23.96
C SER A 359 17.72 -10.60 23.48
N HIS A 360 18.08 -9.34 23.29
CA HIS A 360 19.45 -8.95 23.01
C HIS A 360 20.38 -9.43 24.15
N PRO A 361 21.61 -9.89 23.85
CA PRO A 361 22.53 -10.40 24.87
C PRO A 361 22.71 -9.43 26.04
N GLY A 362 22.60 -9.93 27.28
CA GLY A 362 22.88 -9.15 28.49
C GLY A 362 21.74 -8.23 28.97
N GLY A 363 20.52 -8.33 28.42
CA GLY A 363 19.40 -7.50 28.88
C GLY A 363 18.00 -8.07 28.63
N SER A 364 16.98 -7.27 28.98
CA SER A 364 15.56 -7.57 28.74
C SER A 364 15.01 -6.96 27.44
N VAL A 365 15.87 -6.26 26.68
CA VAL A 365 15.49 -5.61 25.41
C VAL A 365 15.25 -6.70 24.37
N LYS A 366 14.10 -6.67 23.70
CA LYS A 366 13.76 -7.65 22.66
C LYS A 366 14.54 -7.40 21.39
N LYS A 367 14.90 -8.47 20.67
CA LYS A 367 15.59 -8.36 19.37
C LYS A 367 14.73 -7.63 18.35
N PHE A 368 13.42 -7.91 18.30
CA PHE A 368 12.48 -7.22 17.41
C PHE A 368 11.16 -6.85 18.11
N HIS A 369 10.39 -5.96 17.48
CA HIS A 369 9.27 -5.23 18.09
C HIS A 369 7.98 -5.34 17.29
N ALA A 370 8.08 -5.60 15.99
CA ALA A 370 6.92 -5.65 15.11
C ALA A 370 6.96 -6.81 14.12
N VAL A 371 5.78 -7.25 13.72
CA VAL A 371 5.57 -8.11 12.56
C VAL A 371 5.09 -7.22 11.42
N ILE A 372 5.68 -7.41 10.25
CA ILE A 372 5.36 -6.68 9.04
C ILE A 372 4.52 -7.57 8.13
N LEU A 373 3.32 -7.09 7.77
CA LEU A 373 2.46 -7.71 6.77
C LEU A 373 2.41 -6.80 5.54
N HIS A 374 2.54 -7.38 4.34
CA HIS A 374 2.30 -6.68 3.08
C HIS A 374 0.99 -7.21 2.52
N THR A 375 -0.09 -6.43 2.68
CA THR A 375 -1.45 -6.91 2.44
C THR A 375 -2.01 -6.29 1.16
N TYR A 376 -2.05 -7.07 0.09
CA TYR A 376 -2.60 -6.66 -1.19
C TYR A 376 -3.95 -7.31 -1.41
N ASN A 377 -4.97 -6.55 -1.86
CA ASN A 377 -6.22 -7.20 -2.28
C ASN A 377 -6.00 -7.86 -3.64
N ALA A 378 -6.01 -9.19 -3.63
CA ALA A 378 -5.60 -9.98 -4.77
C ALA A 378 -6.69 -10.01 -5.86
N PRO A 379 -6.32 -10.00 -7.15
CA PRO A 379 -7.28 -9.89 -8.24
C PRO A 379 -8.08 -11.16 -8.43
N ASP A 380 -7.47 -12.30 -8.13
CA ASP A 380 -8.06 -13.63 -8.15
C ASP A 380 -9.31 -13.75 -7.25
N SER A 381 -9.53 -12.83 -6.32
CA SER A 381 -10.74 -12.75 -5.49
C SER A 381 -11.93 -12.04 -6.16
N TRP A 382 -11.73 -11.32 -7.28
CA TRP A 382 -12.82 -10.59 -7.95
C TRP A 382 -12.76 -10.64 -9.48
N TYR A 383 -11.64 -10.99 -10.08
CA TYR A 383 -11.40 -10.88 -11.52
C TYR A 383 -12.29 -11.82 -12.32
N GLN A 384 -12.47 -13.07 -11.88
CA GLN A 384 -13.33 -14.03 -12.59
C GLN A 384 -14.79 -13.57 -12.55
N GLU A 385 -15.25 -13.12 -11.38
CA GLU A 385 -16.61 -12.66 -11.14
C GLU A 385 -16.92 -11.33 -11.84
N CYS A 386 -15.92 -10.47 -12.09
CA CYS A 386 -16.16 -9.12 -12.59
C CYS A 386 -15.74 -8.90 -14.04
N VAL A 387 -14.82 -9.72 -14.56
CA VAL A 387 -14.29 -9.57 -15.93
C VAL A 387 -14.77 -10.70 -16.84
N ILE A 388 -14.76 -11.96 -16.38
CA ILE A 388 -15.04 -13.13 -17.23
C ILE A 388 -16.50 -13.59 -17.14
N GLY A 389 -17.18 -13.30 -16.04
CA GLY A 389 -18.56 -13.72 -15.78
C GLY A 389 -18.65 -15.17 -15.26
N PRO A 390 -19.75 -15.54 -14.58
CA PRO A 390 -19.92 -16.85 -13.94
C PRO A 390 -20.08 -18.01 -14.94
N ASP A 391 -20.56 -17.71 -16.16
CA ASP A 391 -20.64 -18.64 -17.28
C ASP A 391 -19.56 -18.24 -18.30
N THR A 392 -18.64 -19.16 -18.61
CA THR A 392 -17.45 -18.98 -19.48
C THR A 392 -17.74 -18.57 -20.94
N ALA A 393 -18.96 -18.14 -21.26
CA ALA A 393 -19.42 -17.86 -22.62
C ALA A 393 -19.25 -16.40 -23.08
N ALA A 394 -19.13 -15.42 -22.17
CA ALA A 394 -18.83 -14.02 -22.54
C ALA A 394 -18.28 -13.21 -21.36
N PRO A 395 -17.11 -12.53 -21.49
CA PRO A 395 -16.63 -11.60 -20.47
C PRO A 395 -17.60 -10.41 -20.31
N PHE A 396 -17.78 -9.91 -19.08
CA PHE A 396 -18.49 -8.63 -18.86
C PHE A 396 -17.76 -7.46 -19.52
N ILE A 397 -16.44 -7.55 -19.62
CA ILE A 397 -15.57 -6.61 -20.33
C ILE A 397 -14.93 -7.40 -21.47
N ASP A 398 -15.57 -7.38 -22.65
CA ASP A 398 -15.25 -8.25 -23.79
C ASP A 398 -13.80 -8.04 -24.29
N SER A 399 -13.17 -9.10 -24.80
CA SER A 399 -11.81 -9.09 -25.37
C SER A 399 -11.77 -8.82 -26.88
N ILE A 400 -12.93 -8.59 -27.49
CA ILE A 400 -13.05 -8.24 -28.90
C ILE A 400 -13.23 -6.72 -28.97
N ALA A 401 -12.30 -6.03 -29.64
CA ALA A 401 -12.30 -4.58 -29.85
C ALA A 401 -13.73 -4.04 -29.94
N TYR A 402 -14.12 -3.19 -28.99
CA TYR A 402 -15.40 -2.50 -29.04
C TYR A 402 -15.42 -1.64 -30.30
N SER A 403 -16.03 -2.13 -31.37
CA SER A 403 -16.29 -1.32 -32.54
C SER A 403 -17.12 -0.12 -32.09
N CYS A 404 -16.70 1.11 -32.44
CA CYS A 404 -17.41 2.34 -32.11
C CYS A 404 -18.92 2.17 -32.09
N PRO A 405 -19.52 2.40 -30.90
CA PRO A 405 -19.43 3.68 -30.19
C PRO A 405 -18.66 3.70 -28.84
N ILE A 406 -18.17 4.90 -28.51
CA ILE A 406 -17.64 5.36 -27.21
C ILE A 406 -18.56 4.91 -26.06
N TRP A 407 -18.03 4.67 -24.85
CA TRP A 407 -18.88 4.42 -23.68
C TRP A 407 -19.70 5.62 -23.28
N GLU A 408 -20.88 5.36 -22.72
CA GLU A 408 -21.71 6.43 -22.21
C GLU A 408 -21.10 6.98 -20.92
N THR A 409 -20.54 8.19 -20.95
CA THR A 409 -19.90 8.80 -19.78
C THR A 409 -20.88 9.62 -18.93
N ILE A 410 -22.07 9.91 -19.46
CA ILE A 410 -23.10 10.70 -18.77
C ILE A 410 -24.08 9.81 -17.99
N ASN A 411 -24.63 8.79 -18.64
CA ASN A 411 -25.50 7.81 -18.02
C ASN A 411 -24.79 6.46 -17.90
N GLN A 412 -25.33 5.58 -17.05
CA GLN A 412 -24.82 4.22 -16.88
C GLN A 412 -24.78 3.49 -18.23
N ASP A 413 -23.60 3.02 -18.64
CA ASP A 413 -23.44 2.20 -19.85
C ASP A 413 -23.78 0.75 -19.52
N ASP A 414 -24.87 0.25 -20.10
CA ASP A 414 -25.36 -1.12 -19.90
C ASP A 414 -24.28 -2.19 -20.14
N ARG A 415 -23.24 -1.89 -20.94
CA ARG A 415 -22.12 -2.83 -21.20
C ARG A 415 -21.18 -2.98 -20.01
N LEU A 416 -21.05 -1.95 -19.18
CA LEU A 416 -20.13 -1.91 -18.03
C LEU A 416 -20.87 -2.15 -16.71
N GLN A 417 -22.19 -2.02 -16.71
CA GLN A 417 -23.02 -2.09 -15.52
C GLN A 417 -22.79 -3.37 -14.71
N ASP A 418 -22.93 -4.55 -15.32
CA ASP A 418 -22.85 -5.83 -14.59
C ASP A 418 -21.48 -6.01 -13.92
N ALA A 419 -20.38 -5.65 -14.61
CA ALA A 419 -19.02 -5.75 -14.06
C ALA A 419 -18.84 -4.87 -12.81
N PHE A 420 -19.31 -3.61 -12.88
CA PHE A 420 -19.13 -2.65 -11.79
C PHE A 420 -20.12 -2.85 -10.64
N ASP A 421 -21.32 -3.37 -10.92
CA ASP A 421 -22.25 -3.81 -9.88
C ASP A 421 -21.72 -5.07 -9.15
N ALA A 422 -21.08 -6.01 -9.86
CA ALA A 422 -20.41 -7.15 -9.25
C ALA A 422 -19.22 -6.73 -8.36
N VAL A 423 -18.33 -5.85 -8.85
CA VAL A 423 -17.20 -5.34 -8.04
C VAL A 423 -17.68 -4.65 -6.77
N ARG A 424 -18.78 -3.89 -6.82
CA ARG A 424 -19.36 -3.25 -5.63
C ARG A 424 -19.66 -4.25 -4.53
N LEU A 425 -20.24 -5.39 -4.89
CA LEU A 425 -20.59 -6.43 -3.93
C LEU A 425 -19.35 -7.17 -3.44
N ASN A 426 -18.42 -7.50 -4.33
CA ASN A 426 -17.17 -8.15 -3.94
C ASN A 426 -16.34 -7.28 -2.99
N PHE A 427 -16.24 -5.96 -3.22
CA PHE A 427 -15.54 -5.07 -2.30
C PHE A 427 -16.26 -4.89 -0.98
N ARG A 428 -17.61 -4.88 -0.99
CA ARG A 428 -18.38 -4.87 0.25
C ARG A 428 -18.16 -6.16 1.04
N ASP A 429 -18.18 -7.31 0.38
CA ASP A 429 -18.02 -8.62 1.00
C ASP A 429 -16.58 -8.81 1.50
N PHE A 430 -15.58 -8.35 0.74
CA PHE A 430 -14.19 -8.20 1.19
C PHE A 430 -14.14 -7.47 2.54
N ILE A 431 -14.77 -6.29 2.64
CA ILE A 431 -14.75 -5.49 3.88
C ILE A 431 -15.52 -6.14 5.03
N LYS A 432 -16.65 -6.81 4.76
CA LYS A 432 -17.54 -7.34 5.79
C LYS A 432 -17.12 -8.69 6.34
N THR A 433 -16.50 -9.53 5.51
CA THR A 433 -16.25 -10.93 5.86
C THR A 433 -14.80 -11.32 5.66
N GLU A 434 -14.25 -11.11 4.48
CA GLU A 434 -12.95 -11.72 4.12
C GLU A 434 -11.79 -10.99 4.81
N TYR A 435 -11.89 -9.67 4.96
CA TYR A 435 -10.94 -8.86 5.74
C TYR A 435 -10.84 -9.36 7.18
N ASP A 436 -12.00 -9.50 7.84
CA ASP A 436 -12.04 -9.90 9.24
C ASP A 436 -11.53 -11.35 9.39
N HIS A 437 -11.86 -12.24 8.44
CA HIS A 437 -11.35 -13.62 8.41
C HIS A 437 -9.82 -13.70 8.30
N ASP A 438 -9.21 -13.00 7.36
CA ASP A 438 -7.75 -13.07 7.16
C ASP A 438 -6.99 -12.44 8.34
N PHE A 439 -7.51 -11.34 8.92
CA PHE A 439 -6.90 -10.75 10.11
C PHE A 439 -7.09 -11.61 11.37
N GLU A 440 -8.20 -12.35 11.51
CA GLU A 440 -8.37 -13.34 12.59
C GLU A 440 -7.36 -14.48 12.49
N LEU A 441 -7.04 -14.92 11.27
CA LEU A 441 -5.98 -15.89 11.03
C LEU A 441 -4.61 -15.34 11.42
N PHE A 442 -4.26 -14.12 10.96
CA PHE A 442 -3.04 -13.46 11.40
C PHE A 442 -2.98 -13.26 12.92
N ASN A 443 -4.10 -12.96 13.58
CA ASN A 443 -4.14 -12.86 15.04
C ASN A 443 -3.86 -14.22 15.71
N THR A 444 -4.33 -15.31 15.13
CA THR A 444 -4.07 -16.67 15.62
C THR A 444 -2.59 -17.05 15.45
N GLU A 445 -1.97 -16.63 14.35
CA GLU A 445 -0.56 -16.86 14.07
C GLU A 445 0.34 -16.00 14.97
N PHE A 446 0.06 -14.70 15.09
CA PHE A 446 0.97 -13.74 15.74
C PHE A 446 0.57 -13.32 17.15
N ASN A 447 -0.61 -13.70 17.63
CA ASN A 447 -1.15 -13.33 18.94
C ASN A 447 -1.14 -11.80 19.17
N PHE A 448 -1.74 -11.04 18.25
CA PHE A 448 -1.89 -9.59 18.38
C PHE A 448 -2.77 -9.16 19.57
N ASN A 449 -3.43 -10.12 20.21
CA ASN A 449 -4.13 -9.97 21.48
C ASN A 449 -3.22 -9.85 22.72
N LEU A 450 -1.92 -10.17 22.62
CA LEU A 450 -1.03 -10.20 23.78
C LEU A 450 -0.80 -8.82 24.38
N THR A 451 -0.96 -8.73 25.70
CA THR A 451 -0.66 -7.53 26.50
C THR A 451 0.63 -7.63 27.32
N SER A 452 1.27 -8.82 27.31
CA SER A 452 2.52 -9.09 28.03
C SER A 452 3.72 -8.37 27.42
N GLY A 453 4.89 -8.48 28.06
CA GLY A 453 6.16 -7.96 27.51
C GLY A 453 6.64 -8.67 26.23
N LEU A 454 5.96 -9.74 25.79
CA LEU A 454 6.24 -10.44 24.53
C LEU A 454 5.47 -9.88 23.34
N LYS A 455 4.52 -8.97 23.59
CA LYS A 455 3.67 -8.40 22.54
C LYS A 455 4.50 -7.82 21.40
N LYS A 456 4.00 -7.96 20.18
CA LYS A 456 4.50 -7.23 19.01
C LYS A 456 3.44 -6.25 18.53
N ASP A 457 3.92 -5.19 17.88
CA ASP A 457 3.07 -4.32 17.09
C ASP A 457 2.91 -4.93 15.68
N MET A 458 1.81 -4.64 15.01
CA MET A 458 1.62 -4.96 13.60
C MET A 458 1.92 -3.71 12.78
N TRP A 459 2.77 -3.85 11.77
CA TRP A 459 3.05 -2.84 10.77
C TRP A 459 2.56 -3.35 9.41
N ILE A 460 1.80 -2.54 8.70
CA ILE A 460 1.45 -2.78 7.29
C ILE A 460 2.13 -1.72 6.45
N THR A 461 3.35 -2.03 6.05
CA THR A 461 4.26 -1.13 5.36
C THR A 461 3.95 -0.99 3.86
N GLU A 462 3.15 -1.90 3.33
CA GLU A 462 2.62 -1.86 1.97
C GLU A 462 1.22 -2.47 1.96
N TRP A 463 0.25 -1.75 1.43
CA TRP A 463 -1.08 -2.27 1.12
C TRP A 463 -1.71 -1.45 -0.01
N ASN A 464 -2.41 -2.12 -0.92
CA ASN A 464 -3.26 -1.55 -1.97
C ASN A 464 -3.95 -2.70 -2.74
N PHE A 465 -4.58 -2.40 -3.88
CA PHE A 465 -4.89 -3.42 -4.89
C PHE A 465 -3.62 -4.03 -5.44
N LYS A 466 -3.66 -5.30 -5.74
CA LYS A 466 -2.68 -5.91 -6.63
C LYS A 466 -3.13 -5.65 -8.07
N ASP A 467 -2.28 -5.04 -8.90
CA ASP A 467 -2.52 -4.87 -10.34
C ASP A 467 -1.58 -5.72 -11.20
N GLU A 468 -0.54 -6.29 -10.60
CA GLU A 468 0.37 -7.23 -11.22
C GLU A 468 -0.33 -8.56 -11.54
N ASP A 469 0.05 -9.17 -12.66
CA ASP A 469 -0.49 -10.44 -13.19
C ASP A 469 -1.99 -10.45 -13.51
N THR A 470 -2.65 -9.29 -13.42
CA THR A 470 -3.99 -9.10 -13.97
C THR A 470 -3.96 -8.87 -15.46
N ASP A 471 -4.93 -9.48 -16.15
CA ASP A 471 -5.32 -9.03 -17.47
C ASP A 471 -5.64 -7.54 -17.40
N ASP A 472 -5.30 -6.83 -18.48
CA ASP A 472 -5.52 -5.40 -18.62
C ASP A 472 -6.98 -4.97 -18.37
N ARG A 473 -7.96 -5.86 -18.58
CA ARG A 473 -9.37 -5.63 -18.26
C ARG A 473 -9.68 -5.65 -16.77
N GLY A 474 -8.87 -6.31 -15.93
CA GLY A 474 -8.97 -6.21 -14.48
C GLY A 474 -8.45 -4.87 -13.96
N LYS A 475 -7.45 -4.30 -14.64
CA LYS A 475 -6.87 -3.01 -14.25
C LYS A 475 -7.81 -1.82 -14.47
N VAL A 476 -8.96 -1.98 -15.13
CA VAL A 476 -9.95 -0.91 -15.33
C VAL A 476 -10.54 -0.36 -14.02
N PHE A 477 -10.46 -1.12 -12.94
CA PHE A 477 -10.91 -0.67 -11.62
C PHE A 477 -9.86 0.20 -10.90
N THR A 478 -8.59 0.15 -11.33
CA THR A 478 -7.51 0.90 -10.69
C THR A 478 -7.75 2.41 -10.81
N ASN A 479 -7.61 3.14 -9.69
CA ASN A 479 -7.90 4.57 -9.62
C ASN A 479 -9.30 4.99 -10.13
N GLY A 480 -10.28 4.08 -10.15
CA GLY A 480 -11.68 4.40 -10.38
C GLY A 480 -12.47 4.64 -9.09
N PHE A 481 -13.71 5.11 -9.22
CA PHE A 481 -14.59 5.37 -8.07
C PHE A 481 -14.73 4.15 -7.14
N MET A 482 -14.93 2.94 -7.69
CA MET A 482 -15.03 1.72 -6.87
C MET A 482 -13.74 1.38 -6.12
N HIS A 483 -12.56 1.68 -6.68
CA HIS A 483 -11.31 1.58 -5.93
C HIS A 483 -11.30 2.61 -4.80
N GLY A 484 -11.71 3.84 -5.07
CA GLY A 484 -11.83 4.85 -4.03
C GLY A 484 -12.77 4.44 -2.87
N VAL A 485 -13.90 3.81 -3.19
CA VAL A 485 -14.82 3.21 -2.20
C VAL A 485 -14.10 2.16 -1.35
N LEU A 486 -13.44 1.19 -1.98
CA LEU A 486 -12.71 0.16 -1.24
C LEU A 486 -11.58 0.74 -0.40
N LEU A 487 -10.82 1.70 -0.94
CA LEU A 487 -9.71 2.36 -0.23
C LEU A 487 -10.20 3.06 1.04
N GLN A 488 -11.30 3.81 0.96
CA GLN A 488 -11.88 4.48 2.12
C GLN A 488 -12.30 3.45 3.18
N GLU A 489 -13.05 2.43 2.77
CA GLU A 489 -13.62 1.46 3.69
C GLU A 489 -12.55 0.54 4.31
N TRP A 490 -11.53 0.17 3.54
CA TRP A 490 -10.36 -0.57 4.03
C TRP A 490 -9.60 0.26 5.06
N TRP A 491 -9.38 1.56 4.82
CA TRP A 491 -8.74 2.41 5.82
C TRP A 491 -9.58 2.51 7.10
N MET A 492 -10.91 2.68 6.98
CA MET A 492 -11.80 2.68 8.15
C MET A 492 -11.75 1.35 8.90
N LYS A 493 -11.66 0.22 8.21
CA LYS A 493 -11.48 -1.10 8.83
C LYS A 493 -10.15 -1.25 9.55
N ASN A 494 -9.06 -0.83 8.93
CA ASN A 494 -7.74 -0.80 9.57
C ASN A 494 -7.80 -0.04 10.91
N LEU A 495 -8.47 1.12 10.93
CA LEU A 495 -8.67 1.90 12.15
C LEU A 495 -9.51 1.16 13.19
N LYS A 496 -10.65 0.59 12.78
CA LYS A 496 -11.57 -0.13 13.67
C LYS A 496 -10.96 -1.39 14.28
N LEU A 497 -10.05 -2.06 13.57
CA LEU A 497 -9.35 -3.26 14.03
C LEU A 497 -8.59 -3.02 15.35
N ASN A 498 -8.09 -1.81 15.57
CA ASN A 498 -7.45 -1.41 16.84
C ASN A 498 -8.41 -1.40 18.05
N PHE A 499 -9.71 -1.55 17.83
CA PHE A 499 -10.72 -1.60 18.89
C PHE A 499 -11.62 -2.84 18.82
N THR A 500 -11.33 -3.77 17.91
CA THR A 500 -12.06 -5.03 17.76
C THR A 500 -11.77 -5.95 18.95
N GLU A 501 -12.81 -6.63 19.44
CA GLU A 501 -12.66 -7.63 20.50
C GLU A 501 -11.71 -8.75 20.05
N GLY A 502 -10.92 -9.29 20.99
CA GLY A 502 -9.91 -10.31 20.66
C GLY A 502 -8.58 -9.74 20.15
N TYR A 503 -8.46 -8.42 19.98
CA TYR A 503 -7.19 -7.74 19.71
C TYR A 503 -6.76 -6.85 20.88
N ARG A 504 -5.46 -6.57 20.97
CA ARG A 504 -4.95 -5.55 21.90
C ARG A 504 -5.21 -4.16 21.30
N GLU A 505 -5.73 -3.24 22.11
CA GLU A 505 -5.90 -1.85 21.66
C GLU A 505 -4.58 -1.24 21.14
N ASN A 506 -4.65 -0.60 19.97
CA ASN A 506 -3.51 0.03 19.28
C ASN A 506 -2.35 -0.94 18.97
N PHE A 507 -2.63 -2.21 18.65
CA PHE A 507 -1.61 -3.13 18.15
C PHE A 507 -1.22 -2.84 16.70
N PHE A 508 -2.18 -2.44 15.86
CA PHE A 508 -1.96 -2.07 14.47
C PHE A 508 -1.38 -0.66 14.45
N LYS A 509 -0.05 -0.60 14.51
CA LYS A 509 0.70 0.61 14.85
C LYS A 509 0.96 1.49 13.64
N TYR A 510 1.35 0.91 12.51
CA TYR A 510 1.68 1.66 11.30
C TYR A 510 1.01 1.06 10.08
N SER A 511 0.50 1.92 9.20
CA SER A 511 -0.06 1.53 7.91
C SER A 511 0.32 2.55 6.85
N THR A 512 0.90 2.11 5.73
CA THR A 512 1.32 2.98 4.63
C THR A 512 0.74 2.49 3.31
N LEU A 513 -0.12 3.31 2.68
CA LEU A 513 -0.67 3.01 1.36
C LEU A 513 0.46 2.92 0.35
N GLN A 514 0.44 1.88 -0.48
CA GLN A 514 1.50 1.65 -1.43
C GLN A 514 1.46 2.63 -2.60
N ASN A 515 2.65 3.07 -3.02
CA ASN A 515 2.93 3.89 -4.20
C ASN A 515 2.27 5.27 -4.17
N LEU A 516 2.98 6.24 -3.59
CA LEU A 516 2.65 7.66 -3.74
C LEU A 516 2.67 8.09 -5.22
N ALA A 517 3.78 7.79 -5.89
CA ALA A 517 4.03 8.01 -7.30
C ALA A 517 5.07 6.96 -7.74
N GLY A 518 5.06 6.53 -9.01
CA GLY A 518 5.99 5.47 -9.45
C GLY A 518 5.63 4.79 -10.78
N GLY A 519 4.54 5.22 -11.44
CA GLY A 519 4.18 4.76 -12.78
C GLY A 519 3.25 3.55 -12.85
N SER A 520 2.93 2.92 -11.71
CA SER A 520 1.85 1.94 -11.62
C SER A 520 0.47 2.61 -11.70
N ALA A 521 -0.53 1.88 -12.22
CA ALA A 521 -1.89 2.36 -12.39
C ALA A 521 -2.65 2.53 -11.06
N ILE A 522 -2.17 1.91 -9.97
CA ILE A 522 -2.77 2.04 -8.62
C ILE A 522 -2.20 3.21 -7.79
N ALA A 523 -1.16 3.90 -8.28
CA ALA A 523 -0.52 4.99 -7.54
C ALA A 523 -1.44 6.20 -7.36
N MET A 524 -1.32 6.93 -6.24
CA MET A 524 -2.14 8.13 -6.00
C MET A 524 -1.86 9.25 -7.01
N LEU A 525 -0.61 9.33 -7.46
CA LEU A 525 -0.15 10.22 -8.51
C LEU A 525 0.33 9.40 -9.70
N THR A 526 -0.12 9.72 -10.90
CA THR A 526 0.44 9.14 -12.13
C THR A 526 0.87 10.22 -13.13
N PRO A 527 1.80 9.93 -14.04
CA PRO A 527 2.18 10.86 -15.10
C PRO A 527 0.96 11.31 -15.90
N ALA A 528 0.88 12.61 -16.19
CA ALA A 528 -0.05 13.14 -17.18
C ALA A 528 0.21 12.51 -18.54
N THR A 529 -0.84 12.05 -19.21
CA THR A 529 -0.76 11.58 -20.59
C THR A 529 -0.27 12.67 -21.52
N LYS A 530 0.51 12.23 -22.51
CA LYS A 530 1.02 13.12 -23.54
C LYS A 530 -0.15 13.71 -24.34
N ASP A 531 0.02 14.96 -24.76
CA ASP A 531 -0.87 15.71 -25.67
C ASP A 531 -2.23 16.14 -25.09
N VAL A 532 -2.90 15.34 -24.25
CA VAL A 532 -4.21 15.71 -23.65
C VAL A 532 -4.04 16.28 -22.25
N GLU A 533 -3.57 15.48 -21.29
CA GLU A 533 -3.53 15.94 -19.90
C GLU A 533 -2.52 17.08 -19.70
N LEU A 534 -1.36 16.97 -20.35
CA LEU A 534 -0.35 18.04 -20.34
C LEU A 534 -0.88 19.34 -20.95
N ASP A 535 -1.75 19.29 -21.96
CA ASP A 535 -2.32 20.51 -22.55
C ASP A 535 -3.32 21.16 -21.60
N ILE A 536 -4.21 20.37 -21.00
CA ILE A 536 -5.21 20.82 -20.03
C ILE A 536 -4.56 21.48 -18.81
N VAL A 537 -3.50 20.88 -18.25
CA VAL A 537 -2.78 21.45 -17.11
C VAL A 537 -1.79 22.56 -17.51
N GLY A 538 -1.69 22.89 -18.80
CA GLY A 538 -0.78 23.91 -19.31
C GLY A 538 0.72 23.56 -19.17
N LYS A 539 1.05 22.26 -19.11
CA LYS A 539 2.40 21.71 -18.96
C LYS A 539 2.92 21.04 -20.24
N ASN A 540 2.31 21.29 -21.40
CA ASN A 540 2.77 20.77 -22.70
C ASN A 540 4.00 21.53 -23.25
N TYR A 541 5.08 21.56 -22.48
CA TYR A 541 6.36 22.17 -22.83
C TYR A 541 7.52 21.42 -22.18
N SER A 542 8.76 21.71 -22.59
CA SER A 542 9.96 21.08 -21.99
C SER A 542 10.11 21.51 -20.53
N PRO A 543 10.33 20.59 -19.57
CA PRO A 543 10.81 19.22 -19.79
C PRO A 543 9.74 18.12 -19.90
N TYR A 544 8.46 18.45 -19.80
CA TYR A 544 7.39 17.46 -19.67
C TYR A 544 7.00 16.75 -20.98
N ASN A 545 7.10 17.44 -22.11
CA ASN A 545 6.74 16.90 -23.42
C ASN A 545 7.90 16.21 -24.16
N LEU A 546 9.05 16.04 -23.49
CA LEU A 546 10.23 15.36 -24.05
C LEU A 546 9.97 13.85 -24.25
N GLY A 547 10.69 13.28 -25.21
CA GLY A 547 10.58 11.86 -25.57
C GLY A 547 11.02 10.93 -24.43
N ALA A 548 10.49 9.71 -24.40
CA ALA A 548 10.99 8.69 -23.48
C ALA A 548 12.50 8.45 -23.71
N GLY A 549 13.27 8.36 -22.62
CA GLY A 549 14.72 8.18 -22.65
C GLY A 549 15.52 9.49 -22.77
N ASP A 550 14.89 10.66 -22.92
CA ASP A 550 15.59 11.93 -22.79
C ASP A 550 16.00 12.16 -21.32
N PRO A 551 17.28 12.39 -21.01
CA PRO A 551 17.75 12.56 -19.64
C PRO A 551 17.17 13.81 -18.94
N ASN A 552 16.73 14.80 -19.72
CA ASN A 552 16.09 16.00 -19.19
C ASN A 552 14.58 15.85 -19.04
N LYS A 553 13.99 14.72 -19.45
CA LYS A 553 12.55 14.50 -19.29
C LYS A 553 12.16 14.56 -17.82
N ARG A 554 11.04 15.24 -17.55
CA ARG A 554 10.30 15.18 -16.27
C ARG A 554 8.90 14.70 -16.59
N ASN A 555 8.25 13.90 -15.75
CA ASN A 555 6.81 13.71 -15.89
C ASN A 555 6.11 14.76 -15.02
N TYR A 556 5.08 15.40 -15.54
CA TYR A 556 4.17 16.15 -14.69
C TYR A 556 3.15 15.17 -14.13
N TYR A 557 3.13 14.96 -12.82
CA TYR A 557 2.17 14.07 -12.19
C TYR A 557 0.87 14.81 -11.91
N VAL A 558 -0.25 14.09 -12.04
CA VAL A 558 -1.59 14.56 -11.70
C VAL A 558 -2.20 13.68 -10.62
N ARG A 559 -3.09 14.27 -9.82
CA ARG A 559 -3.84 13.58 -8.76
C ARG A 559 -4.88 12.66 -9.38
N ARG A 560 -4.97 11.43 -8.87
CA ARG A 560 -5.97 10.44 -9.28
C ARG A 560 -7.01 10.20 -8.18
N THR A 561 -8.05 9.43 -8.45
CA THR A 561 -9.16 9.18 -7.50
C THR A 561 -8.66 8.79 -6.10
N ASN A 562 -7.66 7.92 -6.01
CA ASN A 562 -7.11 7.49 -4.72
C ASN A 562 -6.45 8.64 -3.94
N TRP A 563 -5.86 9.62 -4.62
CA TRP A 563 -5.35 10.84 -3.97
C TRP A 563 -6.47 11.59 -3.25
N PHE A 564 -7.58 11.85 -3.95
CA PHE A 564 -8.70 12.60 -3.39
C PHE A 564 -9.36 11.86 -2.21
N VAL A 565 -9.40 10.53 -2.26
CA VAL A 565 -9.86 9.72 -1.12
C VAL A 565 -8.94 9.90 0.09
N MET A 566 -7.64 9.83 -0.13
CA MET A 566 -6.66 10.04 0.94
C MET A 566 -6.66 11.48 1.45
N GLU A 567 -6.98 12.46 0.62
CA GLU A 567 -7.20 13.86 1.03
C GLU A 567 -8.41 13.98 1.96
N LEU A 568 -9.55 13.35 1.65
CA LEU A 568 -10.71 13.32 2.56
C LEU A 568 -10.38 12.60 3.88
N ILE A 569 -9.67 11.48 3.83
CA ILE A 569 -9.25 10.73 5.04
C ILE A 569 -8.22 11.52 5.86
N SER A 570 -7.39 12.33 5.22
CA SER A 570 -6.35 13.13 5.91
C SER A 570 -6.95 14.10 6.93
N GLU A 571 -8.19 14.56 6.72
CA GLU A 571 -8.90 15.45 7.63
C GLU A 571 -9.08 14.85 9.02
N ILE A 572 -9.13 13.51 9.14
CA ILE A 572 -9.13 12.81 10.43
C ILE A 572 -7.90 13.19 11.25
N ASN A 573 -6.74 13.22 10.60
CA ASN A 573 -5.48 13.48 11.28
C ASN A 573 -5.19 14.96 11.44
N LYS A 574 -5.52 15.78 10.43
CA LYS A 574 -5.37 17.25 10.46
C LYS A 574 -6.19 17.88 11.57
N ASN A 575 -7.42 17.42 11.76
CA ASN A 575 -8.33 17.93 12.79
C ASN A 575 -8.25 17.16 14.11
N ASN A 576 -7.28 16.24 14.25
CA ASN A 576 -7.10 15.42 15.45
C ASN A 576 -8.39 14.71 15.89
N LEU A 577 -9.16 14.20 14.93
CA LEU A 577 -10.46 13.62 15.19
C LEU A 577 -10.33 12.35 16.05
N GLN A 578 -11.31 12.16 16.93
CA GLN A 578 -11.43 10.98 17.77
C GLN A 578 -12.52 10.07 17.22
N TYR A 579 -12.27 8.77 17.18
CA TYR A 579 -13.27 7.79 16.75
C TYR A 579 -14.47 7.86 17.67
N PHE A 580 -15.66 8.05 17.10
CA PHE A 580 -16.92 8.12 17.82
C PHE A 580 -17.77 6.92 17.41
N PRO A 581 -17.69 5.79 18.14
CA PRO A 581 -18.44 4.60 17.77
C PRO A 581 -19.95 4.86 17.83
N VAL A 582 -20.70 4.18 16.98
CA VAL A 582 -22.16 4.34 16.87
C VAL A 582 -22.89 3.01 16.89
N SER A 583 -24.21 3.09 17.06
CA SER A 583 -25.11 2.01 16.65
C SER A 583 -25.73 2.37 15.32
N THR A 584 -25.64 1.49 14.33
CA THR A 584 -26.22 1.69 12.99
C THR A 584 -27.19 0.58 12.67
N ALA A 585 -28.38 0.91 12.16
CA ALA A 585 -29.32 -0.04 11.61
C ALA A 585 -29.44 0.18 10.10
N ALA A 586 -29.24 -0.89 9.34
CA ALA A 586 -29.31 -0.90 7.89
C ALA A 586 -30.07 -2.14 7.41
N TYR A 587 -30.67 -2.06 6.23
CA TYR A 587 -31.26 -3.24 5.59
C TYR A 587 -30.17 -4.19 5.09
N THR A 588 -30.40 -5.49 5.20
CA THR A 588 -29.43 -6.54 4.81
C THR A 588 -28.94 -6.38 3.37
N HIS A 589 -29.82 -5.97 2.45
CA HIS A 589 -29.49 -5.79 1.03
C HIS A 589 -28.95 -4.40 0.67
N ASN A 590 -28.70 -3.52 1.65
CA ASN A 590 -28.01 -2.26 1.36
C ASN A 590 -26.56 -2.54 0.93
N PRO A 591 -26.12 -2.12 -0.27
CA PRO A 591 -24.76 -2.36 -0.72
C PRO A 591 -23.73 -1.45 -0.04
N ASN A 592 -24.16 -0.35 0.58
CA ASN A 592 -23.26 0.54 1.30
C ASN A 592 -22.90 -0.03 2.66
N LEU A 593 -21.67 0.23 3.08
CA LEU A 593 -21.22 -0.11 4.42
C LEU A 593 -21.73 0.92 5.44
N PRO A 594 -21.92 0.51 6.71
CA PRO A 594 -22.25 1.44 7.78
C PRO A 594 -21.19 2.56 7.89
N PRO A 595 -21.60 3.84 7.92
CA PRO A 595 -20.65 4.95 7.99
C PRO A 595 -19.83 4.93 9.28
N THR A 596 -18.64 5.51 9.22
CA THR A 596 -17.73 5.65 10.37
C THR A 596 -17.75 7.08 10.88
N PHE A 597 -17.93 7.24 12.19
CA PHE A 597 -18.08 8.54 12.82
C PHE A 597 -16.85 8.96 13.61
N PHE A 598 -16.59 10.25 13.58
CA PHE A 598 -15.57 10.90 14.40
C PHE A 598 -16.10 12.18 15.02
N ILE A 599 -15.41 12.66 16.06
CA ILE A 599 -15.72 13.91 16.74
C ILE A 599 -14.42 14.68 17.00
N THR A 600 -14.46 16.00 16.91
CA THR A 600 -13.34 16.86 17.32
C THR A 600 -13.07 16.73 18.82
N PRO A 601 -11.83 16.89 19.30
CA PRO A 601 -11.51 16.90 20.73
C PRO A 601 -12.32 17.93 21.54
N GLU A 602 -12.60 19.09 20.93
CA GLU A 602 -13.39 20.19 21.49
C GLU A 602 -14.90 19.87 21.53
N LYS A 603 -15.31 18.83 20.79
CA LYS A 603 -16.69 18.34 20.63
C LYS A 603 -17.65 19.29 19.93
N ASP A 604 -17.12 20.14 19.06
CA ASP A 604 -17.91 21.11 18.30
C ASP A 604 -18.40 20.54 16.95
N TYR A 605 -17.71 19.56 16.39
CA TYR A 605 -18.03 18.96 15.10
C TYR A 605 -18.05 17.43 15.15
N ILE A 606 -19.02 16.85 14.43
CA ILE A 606 -19.11 15.42 14.13
C ILE A 606 -18.80 15.25 12.65
N TYR A 607 -17.94 14.28 12.35
CA TYR A 607 -17.58 13.91 10.99
C TYR A 607 -18.17 12.53 10.69
N MET A 608 -18.79 12.41 9.52
CA MET A 608 -19.35 11.15 9.02
C MET A 608 -18.62 10.78 7.73
N TYR A 609 -17.85 9.69 7.77
CA TYR A 609 -17.28 9.09 6.57
C TYR A 609 -18.24 8.03 6.06
N TYR A 610 -18.73 8.23 4.84
CA TYR A 610 -19.75 7.39 4.23
C TYR A 610 -19.38 7.07 2.78
N THR A 611 -19.91 5.97 2.27
CA THR A 611 -19.88 5.63 0.84
C THR A 611 -21.30 5.53 0.34
N ASN A 612 -21.55 6.10 -0.85
CA ASN A 612 -22.75 5.80 -1.61
C ASN A 612 -22.35 5.23 -2.97
N SER A 613 -22.33 3.90 -3.04
CA SER A 613 -22.05 3.15 -4.25
C SER A 613 -23.31 2.89 -5.08
N ARG A 614 -24.51 3.19 -4.56
CA ARG A 614 -25.79 2.90 -5.23
C ARG A 614 -26.05 3.82 -6.42
N CYS A 615 -26.94 3.37 -7.31
CA CYS A 615 -27.48 4.18 -8.40
C CYS A 615 -28.53 5.23 -7.93
N ASN A 616 -28.84 5.29 -6.63
CA ASN A 616 -29.80 6.22 -6.03
C ASN A 616 -29.30 6.81 -4.70
N GLU A 617 -30.03 7.81 -4.20
CA GLU A 617 -29.71 8.50 -2.95
C GLU A 617 -29.80 7.56 -1.74
N GLN A 618 -28.77 7.60 -0.90
CA GLN A 618 -28.72 6.94 0.40
C GLN A 618 -29.12 7.94 1.50
N ARG A 619 -30.16 7.61 2.27
CA ARG A 619 -30.62 8.43 3.39
C ARG A 619 -29.93 7.99 4.68
N TYR A 620 -29.35 8.93 5.41
CA TYR A 620 -28.81 8.73 6.76
C TYR A 620 -29.68 9.48 7.77
N VAL A 621 -30.19 8.79 8.79
CA VAL A 621 -31.04 9.35 9.84
C VAL A 621 -30.27 9.33 11.15
N LEU A 622 -29.84 10.51 11.61
CA LEU A 622 -29.03 10.66 12.81
C LEU A 622 -29.90 10.93 14.04
N ASP A 623 -29.71 10.15 15.10
CA ASP A 623 -30.28 10.38 16.43
C ASP A 623 -29.19 10.85 17.40
N PRO A 624 -29.16 12.15 17.76
CA PRO A 624 -28.19 12.70 18.71
C PRO A 624 -28.63 12.54 20.17
N SER A 625 -29.80 11.94 20.46
CA SER A 625 -30.29 11.80 21.84
C SER A 625 -29.32 11.03 22.74
N GLY A 626 -28.62 10.05 22.16
CA GLY A 626 -27.56 9.28 22.81
C GLY A 626 -26.36 10.10 23.29
N MET A 627 -26.20 11.34 22.81
CA MET A 627 -25.08 12.22 23.18
C MET A 627 -25.32 12.93 24.52
N TYR A 628 -26.52 12.86 25.10
CA TYR A 628 -26.85 13.52 26.36
C TYR A 628 -25.83 13.26 27.49
N PRO A 629 -25.33 12.02 27.73
CA PRO A 629 -24.34 11.77 28.78
C PRO A 629 -23.01 12.49 28.55
N MET A 630 -22.65 12.79 27.29
CA MET A 630 -21.40 13.46 26.93
C MET A 630 -21.43 14.97 27.19
N PHE A 631 -22.60 15.60 27.01
CA PHE A 631 -22.79 17.07 27.12
C PHE A 631 -23.60 17.49 28.34
N LEU A 632 -24.25 16.55 29.03
CA LEU A 632 -25.22 16.79 30.11
C LEU A 632 -26.36 17.74 29.69
N ALA A 633 -26.67 17.76 28.39
CA ALA A 633 -27.67 18.60 27.77
C ALA A 633 -28.19 17.94 26.48
N PRO A 634 -29.42 18.24 26.04
CA PRO A 634 -29.88 17.84 24.71
C PRO A 634 -28.98 18.42 23.62
N VAL A 635 -28.59 17.58 22.66
CA VAL A 635 -27.78 17.98 21.51
C VAL A 635 -28.69 18.18 20.31
N THR A 636 -28.45 19.24 19.54
CA THR A 636 -29.11 19.49 18.25
C THR A 636 -28.04 19.57 17.19
N LEU A 637 -28.17 18.77 16.14
CA LEU A 637 -27.29 18.84 14.97
C LEU A 637 -27.76 19.96 14.04
N GLN A 638 -26.81 20.66 13.44
CA GLN A 638 -27.08 21.65 12.40
C GLN A 638 -26.97 21.02 11.01
N ASN A 639 -27.21 21.82 9.98
CA ASN A 639 -27.03 21.40 8.59
C ASN A 639 -25.62 20.89 8.35
N ALA A 640 -25.51 19.76 7.66
CA ALA A 640 -24.23 19.16 7.32
C ALA A 640 -23.58 19.90 6.14
N GLU A 641 -22.27 20.07 6.20
CA GLU A 641 -21.43 20.38 5.05
C GLU A 641 -20.92 19.06 4.46
N ILE A 642 -21.03 18.88 3.14
CA ILE A 642 -20.67 17.63 2.47
C ILE A 642 -19.46 17.87 1.57
N HIS A 643 -18.38 17.17 1.90
CA HIS A 643 -17.21 17.02 1.05
C HIS A 643 -17.20 15.58 0.53
N ALA A 644 -17.33 15.40 -0.78
CA ALA A 644 -17.45 14.07 -1.38
C ALA A 644 -16.75 14.02 -2.73
N ILE A 645 -16.25 12.83 -3.06
CA ILE A 645 -15.94 12.46 -4.42
C ILE A 645 -17.25 12.08 -5.08
N ASP A 646 -17.77 12.96 -5.92
CA ASP A 646 -19.00 12.75 -6.66
C ASP A 646 -18.68 12.19 -8.04
N ALA A 647 -18.92 10.89 -8.20
CA ALA A 647 -18.73 10.19 -9.45
C ALA A 647 -20.05 10.14 -10.22
N MET A 648 -19.99 10.41 -11.52
CA MET A 648 -21.16 10.25 -12.38
C MET A 648 -21.63 8.79 -12.41
N GLN A 649 -20.69 7.85 -12.32
CA GLN A 649 -20.91 6.42 -12.47
C GLN A 649 -19.90 5.60 -11.65
N ALA A 650 -20.20 4.32 -11.41
CA ALA A 650 -19.30 3.43 -10.64
C ALA A 650 -17.90 3.27 -11.27
N TYR A 651 -17.79 3.44 -12.58
CA TYR A 651 -16.53 3.35 -13.33
C TYR A 651 -15.91 4.71 -13.69
N SER A 652 -16.43 5.81 -13.12
CA SER A 652 -15.79 7.11 -13.29
C SER A 652 -14.35 7.06 -12.78
N THR A 653 -13.45 7.66 -13.54
CA THR A 653 -12.02 7.75 -13.24
C THR A 653 -11.56 9.20 -13.32
N SER A 654 -10.46 9.53 -12.64
CA SER A 654 -9.82 10.84 -12.71
C SER A 654 -8.75 10.81 -13.80
N GLY A 655 -9.04 11.42 -14.94
CA GLY A 655 -8.17 11.44 -16.12
C GLY A 655 -8.04 10.10 -16.85
N ASN A 656 -6.92 9.87 -17.56
CA ASN A 656 -6.75 8.63 -18.31
C ASN A 656 -6.66 7.40 -17.40
N SER A 657 -7.34 6.33 -17.79
CA SER A 657 -7.40 5.06 -17.06
C SER A 657 -7.40 3.90 -18.04
N LYS A 658 -7.19 2.68 -17.53
CA LYS A 658 -7.10 1.49 -18.36
C LYS A 658 -8.38 1.18 -19.14
N LEU A 659 -9.50 1.72 -18.66
CA LEU A 659 -10.77 1.69 -19.36
C LEU A 659 -10.59 2.35 -20.76
N PHE A 660 -10.02 3.55 -20.87
CA PHE A 660 -9.81 4.19 -22.18
C PHE A 660 -8.95 3.36 -23.15
N ASP A 661 -7.91 2.68 -22.65
CA ASP A 661 -7.01 1.87 -23.49
C ASP A 661 -7.68 0.68 -24.17
N ILE A 662 -8.75 0.11 -23.57
CA ILE A 662 -9.47 -1.03 -24.14
C ILE A 662 -10.61 -0.60 -25.11
N ASN A 663 -10.89 0.70 -25.22
CA ASN A 663 -11.88 1.25 -26.14
C ASN A 663 -11.22 2.18 -27.16
N GLU A 664 -10.96 1.63 -28.36
CA GLU A 664 -10.29 2.30 -29.48
C GLU A 664 -10.99 3.59 -29.98
N CYS A 665 -12.21 3.89 -29.53
CA CYS A 665 -12.92 5.11 -29.91
C CYS A 665 -12.49 6.36 -29.14
N TYR A 666 -11.61 6.24 -28.14
CA TYR A 666 -11.13 7.35 -27.33
C TYR A 666 -9.84 8.02 -27.83
N ASP A 667 -9.41 7.74 -29.05
CA ASP A 667 -8.19 8.29 -29.67
C ASP A 667 -8.12 9.84 -29.77
N SER A 668 -9.16 10.60 -29.38
CA SER A 668 -9.19 12.07 -29.56
C SER A 668 -10.12 12.91 -28.63
N ILE A 669 -10.49 12.47 -27.41
CA ILE A 669 -11.56 13.13 -26.62
C ILE A 669 -11.13 13.61 -25.22
N LEU A 670 -11.72 14.75 -24.82
CA LEU A 670 -11.68 15.39 -23.50
C LEU A 670 -12.27 14.51 -22.39
N TYR A 671 -11.44 14.09 -21.44
CA TYR A 671 -11.84 13.58 -20.14
C TYR A 671 -11.38 14.57 -19.05
N SER A 672 -12.12 14.64 -17.95
CA SER A 672 -11.76 15.51 -16.81
C SER A 672 -10.59 14.92 -16.04
N ILE A 673 -9.61 15.76 -15.71
CA ILE A 673 -8.40 15.34 -14.97
C ILE A 673 -8.63 15.39 -13.46
N GLU A 674 -9.46 16.33 -12.99
CA GLU A 674 -9.72 16.59 -11.57
C GLU A 674 -11.20 16.39 -11.22
N ILE A 675 -11.44 16.10 -9.95
CA ILE A 675 -12.76 15.90 -9.35
C ILE A 675 -13.12 17.20 -8.60
N ASP A 676 -14.03 18.01 -9.15
CA ASP A 676 -14.28 19.40 -8.69
C ASP A 676 -15.73 19.66 -8.25
N THR A 677 -16.29 18.84 -7.34
CA THR A 677 -17.66 19.06 -6.85
C THR A 677 -17.75 19.22 -5.34
N PHE A 678 -18.19 20.41 -4.90
CA PHE A 678 -18.52 20.76 -3.53
C PHE A 678 -20.04 20.98 -3.42
N TYR A 679 -20.68 20.40 -2.42
CA TYR A 679 -22.11 20.58 -2.17
C TYR A 679 -22.35 21.08 -0.76
N THR A 680 -23.15 22.14 -0.64
CA THR A 680 -23.76 22.51 0.64
C THR A 680 -25.22 22.07 0.58
N THR A 681 -25.58 21.04 1.33
CA THR A 681 -26.97 20.58 1.42
C THR A 681 -27.67 21.21 2.62
N SER A 682 -28.88 21.71 2.41
CA SER A 682 -29.71 22.34 3.44
C SER A 682 -30.57 21.36 4.21
#